data_AF-A0A4Q5ALH0-F1
#
_entry.id   AF-A0A4Q5ALH0-F1
#
_cell.length_a   1.000
_cell.length_b   1.000
_cell.length_c   1.000
_cell.angle_alpha   90.00
_cell.angle_beta   90.00
_cell.angle_gamma   90.00
#
_symmetry.space_group_name_H-M   'P 1'
#
loop_
_entity.id
_entity.type
_entity.pdbx_description
1 polymer ?
#
loop_
_entity_poly.entity_id
_entity_poly.type
_entity_poly.pdbx_seq_one_letter_code
_entity_poly.pdbx_strand_id
1 'polypeptide(L)'
;MREGEQLMAKKEPKTDLWVAGQLKDCGIRFDAQGSDVKEIDEALKTASKRGTGRVGYPEYTAVIGDFVIVIEDKASIDRQIKMTDSGILDTSVKAVMDYAVNGAYFYAKHIAQHTPFKKVFAIGVSGDEKHHVITPVWVDDREGYKMLPDIESFISFSKQNIGEYYTRYVLNEATDVEKTTEQILKDAAQLHEYLRTYGTLKDQDKPLVVAGILLALDEIEYKGFAIDLLTGDQVEGSRDGDKLMNAIRTRLTRSNVGPDVKKDILLSEFSILQNSFRLNEVNETLGKTPLKYYTEFLYEHVFRNIKYQKTSEDFIGRFYGEFMRYSGGDGQTLGIILTPRHICELMCELTDVKMDDKVLDPTCGTGGFLISAMHRMLTMADTDTQRRHIKKEQLYGIELQNNMFAVAATNMILRGDGNSNLECCDFLKKNPAQVQLKGATVGLMNPPYSQGSKADPTQYELSFVEHLLDSLTVGARAAVIVPQSSMTGKSKAEQVFKVSIMKHHTLEGVITCNTDTFYGVGTNPVIAVFTAHEPHDPEHVAKFIDFRDDGYEVRAHVGLVEGDSAKDKKQHLLDVWFGRTEAASKFCVESTVKPEDEWLHSFYYFNDEIPTDADFEKAIGDYLTFEFSMVMQNREYLFEEGSDNAKA
;
A
#
# COMPACT_ATOMS: atom_id res chain seq x y z
N MET A 1 -43.73 22.43 -3.88
CA MET A 1 -43.65 21.05 -4.44
C MET A 1 -43.17 21.02 -5.88
N ARG A 2 -43.78 21.76 -6.84
CA ARG A 2 -43.40 21.65 -8.27
C ARG A 2 -42.01 22.21 -8.66
N GLU A 3 -41.48 23.21 -7.94
CA GLU A 3 -40.12 23.73 -8.21
C GLU A 3 -39.01 22.78 -7.72
N GLY A 4 -39.24 22.07 -6.60
CA GLY A 4 -38.30 21.06 -6.09
C GLY A 4 -38.22 19.82 -6.99
N GLU A 5 -39.34 19.39 -7.57
CA GLU A 5 -39.39 18.29 -8.54
C GLU A 5 -38.68 18.65 -9.87
N GLN A 6 -38.79 19.90 -10.34
CA GLN A 6 -38.07 20.36 -11.55
C GLN A 6 -36.55 20.50 -11.35
N LEU A 7 -36.10 20.87 -10.14
CA LEU A 7 -34.68 20.91 -9.78
C LEU A 7 -34.09 19.50 -9.62
N MET A 8 -34.84 18.57 -9.02
CA MET A 8 -34.47 17.15 -8.91
C MET A 8 -34.33 16.48 -10.30
N ALA A 9 -35.29 16.70 -11.21
CA ALA A 9 -35.27 16.12 -12.55
C ALA A 9 -34.10 16.60 -13.45
N LYS A 10 -33.45 17.73 -13.11
CA LYS A 10 -32.25 18.22 -13.81
C LYS A 10 -30.93 17.68 -13.23
N LYS A 11 -30.97 17.12 -12.02
CA LYS A 11 -29.79 16.54 -11.35
C LYS A 11 -29.60 15.06 -11.68
N GLU A 12 -30.69 14.29 -11.84
CA GLU A 12 -30.61 12.87 -12.22
C GLU A 12 -29.78 12.63 -13.51
N PRO A 13 -29.93 13.40 -14.60
CA PRO A 13 -29.07 13.25 -15.78
C PRO A 13 -27.58 13.52 -15.55
N LYS A 14 -27.22 14.28 -14.49
CA LYS A 14 -25.81 14.53 -14.15
C LYS A 14 -25.22 13.33 -13.41
N THR A 15 -25.97 12.77 -12.45
CA THR A 15 -25.58 11.55 -11.73
C THR A 15 -25.38 10.41 -12.72
N ASP A 16 -26.33 10.22 -13.65
CA ASP A 16 -26.27 9.25 -14.74
C ASP A 16 -24.95 9.36 -15.54
N LEU A 17 -24.63 10.57 -16.02
CA LEU A 17 -23.42 10.81 -16.81
C LEU A 17 -22.13 10.57 -16.00
N TRP A 18 -22.14 10.90 -14.71
CA TRP A 18 -21.01 10.66 -13.82
C TRP A 18 -20.77 9.17 -13.60
N VAL A 19 -21.82 8.39 -13.29
CA VAL A 19 -21.74 6.92 -13.16
C VAL A 19 -21.19 6.30 -14.44
N ALA A 20 -21.69 6.73 -15.59
CA ALA A 20 -21.19 6.28 -16.89
C ALA A 20 -19.70 6.60 -17.12
N GLY A 21 -19.20 7.72 -16.57
CA GLY A 21 -17.79 8.09 -16.59
C GLY A 21 -16.94 7.13 -15.74
N GLN A 22 -17.35 6.92 -14.48
CA GLN A 22 -16.66 6.03 -13.54
C GLN A 22 -16.53 4.60 -14.08
N LEU A 23 -17.58 4.07 -14.71
CA LEU A 23 -17.55 2.75 -15.34
C LEU A 23 -16.52 2.68 -16.48
N LYS A 24 -16.41 3.73 -17.31
CA LYS A 24 -15.41 3.80 -18.39
C LYS A 24 -13.99 3.85 -17.85
N ASP A 25 -13.75 4.64 -16.81
CA ASP A 25 -12.44 4.77 -16.18
C ASP A 25 -11.96 3.45 -15.57
N CYS A 26 -12.89 2.65 -15.06
CA CYS A 26 -12.63 1.28 -14.58
C CYS A 26 -12.54 0.22 -15.71
N GLY A 27 -12.67 0.63 -16.98
CA GLY A 27 -12.65 -0.27 -18.13
C GLY A 27 -13.84 -1.23 -18.20
N ILE A 28 -14.96 -0.88 -17.56
CA ILE A 28 -16.19 -1.68 -17.55
C ILE A 28 -17.03 -1.31 -18.78
N ARG A 29 -17.32 -2.29 -19.61
CA ARG A 29 -18.26 -2.14 -20.73
C ARG A 29 -19.69 -2.32 -20.22
N PHE A 30 -20.54 -1.33 -20.48
CA PHE A 30 -21.93 -1.30 -20.03
C PHE A 30 -22.88 -0.87 -21.15
N ASP A 31 -24.16 -1.19 -20.97
CA ASP A 31 -25.28 -0.82 -21.82
C ASP A 31 -26.24 0.05 -21.01
N ALA A 32 -26.69 1.16 -21.58
CA ALA A 32 -27.63 2.08 -20.93
C ALA A 32 -29.08 1.69 -21.24
N GLN A 33 -29.97 1.78 -20.26
CA GLN A 33 -31.42 1.58 -20.42
C GLN A 33 -31.78 0.21 -21.04
N GLY A 34 -31.04 -0.85 -20.69
CA GLY A 34 -31.20 -2.19 -21.26
C GLY A 34 -29.90 -2.99 -21.25
N SER A 35 -29.82 -4.01 -22.11
CA SER A 35 -28.60 -4.81 -22.32
C SER A 35 -28.48 -5.26 -23.78
N ASP A 36 -27.26 -5.29 -24.32
CA ASP A 36 -26.94 -5.90 -25.61
C ASP A 36 -26.88 -7.43 -25.52
N VAL A 37 -26.83 -7.99 -24.29
CA VAL A 37 -26.89 -9.44 -24.06
C VAL A 37 -28.33 -9.91 -24.19
N LYS A 38 -28.57 -10.71 -25.21
CA LYS A 38 -29.92 -11.16 -25.64
C LYS A 38 -30.75 -11.73 -24.48
N GLU A 39 -30.17 -12.58 -23.65
CA GLU A 39 -30.86 -13.23 -22.54
C GLU A 39 -31.35 -12.20 -21.50
N ILE A 40 -30.54 -11.16 -21.25
CA ILE A 40 -30.86 -10.09 -20.31
C ILE A 40 -31.92 -9.15 -20.92
N ASP A 41 -31.76 -8.76 -22.19
CA ASP A 41 -32.77 -7.97 -22.92
C ASP A 41 -34.15 -8.65 -22.93
N GLU A 42 -34.19 -9.96 -23.21
CA GLU A 42 -35.43 -10.74 -23.20
C GLU A 42 -36.06 -10.81 -21.81
N ALA A 43 -35.25 -10.96 -20.75
CA ALA A 43 -35.75 -10.93 -19.37
C ALA A 43 -36.32 -9.55 -19.00
N LEU A 44 -35.64 -8.46 -19.37
CA LEU A 44 -36.05 -7.09 -19.03
C LEU A 44 -37.38 -6.68 -19.70
N LYS A 45 -37.81 -7.34 -20.79
CA LYS A 45 -39.09 -7.04 -21.47
C LYS A 45 -40.34 -7.20 -20.58
N THR A 46 -40.24 -7.93 -19.48
CA THR A 46 -41.33 -8.13 -18.51
C THR A 46 -41.06 -7.49 -17.14
N ALA A 47 -39.91 -6.82 -16.97
CA ALA A 47 -39.42 -6.31 -15.69
C ALA A 47 -39.94 -4.90 -15.35
N SER A 48 -41.25 -4.63 -15.45
CA SER A 48 -41.76 -3.30 -15.08
C SER A 48 -41.78 -3.10 -13.57
N LYS A 49 -41.09 -2.08 -13.04
CA LYS A 49 -41.14 -1.67 -11.61
C LYS A 49 -42.56 -1.42 -11.09
N ARG A 50 -43.50 -1.08 -11.97
CA ARG A 50 -44.93 -0.87 -11.64
C ARG A 50 -45.77 -2.15 -11.67
N GLY A 51 -45.17 -3.32 -11.90
CA GLY A 51 -45.86 -4.60 -11.98
C GLY A 51 -46.76 -4.75 -13.21
N THR A 52 -46.52 -3.96 -14.28
CA THR A 52 -47.39 -3.94 -15.46
C THR A 52 -47.07 -5.02 -16.51
N GLY A 53 -46.02 -5.82 -16.29
CA GLY A 53 -45.52 -6.82 -17.24
C GLY A 53 -44.93 -6.23 -18.53
N ARG A 54 -44.65 -4.92 -18.53
CA ARG A 54 -43.99 -4.19 -19.62
C ARG A 54 -42.47 -4.15 -19.44
N VAL A 55 -41.79 -3.60 -20.45
CA VAL A 55 -40.33 -3.45 -20.47
C VAL A 55 -39.86 -2.63 -19.26
N GLY A 56 -38.83 -3.16 -18.61
CA GLY A 56 -38.02 -2.52 -17.59
C GLY A 56 -36.78 -1.88 -18.18
N TYR A 57 -36.35 -0.78 -17.59
CA TYR A 57 -35.19 0.00 -18.02
C TYR A 57 -34.34 0.28 -16.78
N PRO A 58 -33.37 -0.58 -16.43
CA PRO A 58 -32.28 -0.22 -15.51
C PRO A 58 -31.42 0.88 -16.13
N GLU A 59 -30.85 1.78 -15.35
CA GLU A 59 -29.98 2.85 -15.87
C GLU A 59 -28.79 2.24 -16.62
N TYR A 60 -28.09 1.28 -16.01
CA TYR A 60 -27.02 0.53 -16.68
C TYR A 60 -27.04 -0.96 -16.37
N THR A 61 -26.61 -1.75 -17.35
CA THR A 61 -26.22 -3.15 -17.15
C THR A 61 -24.82 -3.40 -17.68
N ALA A 62 -24.07 -4.29 -17.05
CA ALA A 62 -22.77 -4.74 -17.53
C ALA A 62 -22.61 -6.24 -17.34
N VAL A 63 -21.91 -6.90 -18.26
CA VAL A 63 -21.58 -8.33 -18.17
C VAL A 63 -20.08 -8.51 -18.22
N ILE A 64 -19.54 -9.14 -17.18
CA ILE A 64 -18.11 -9.32 -16.97
C ILE A 64 -17.84 -10.79 -16.65
N GLY A 65 -17.43 -11.55 -17.67
CA GLY A 65 -17.29 -13.01 -17.51
C GLY A 65 -18.65 -13.65 -17.26
N ASP A 66 -18.82 -14.31 -16.12
CA ASP A 66 -20.08 -14.91 -15.67
C ASP A 66 -20.87 -14.01 -14.70
N PHE A 67 -20.38 -12.81 -14.42
CA PHE A 67 -21.04 -11.82 -13.58
C PHE A 67 -21.91 -10.86 -14.38
N VAL A 68 -23.06 -10.50 -13.81
CA VAL A 68 -23.94 -9.43 -14.27
C VAL A 68 -23.99 -8.34 -13.21
N ILE A 69 -23.87 -7.10 -13.63
CA ILE A 69 -24.01 -5.91 -12.79
C ILE A 69 -25.22 -5.14 -13.30
N VAL A 70 -26.09 -4.76 -12.38
CA VAL A 70 -27.26 -3.93 -12.65
C VAL A 70 -27.18 -2.69 -11.77
N ILE A 71 -27.17 -1.52 -12.39
CA ILE A 71 -26.96 -0.26 -11.70
C ILE A 71 -28.22 0.57 -11.80
N GLU A 72 -28.59 1.16 -10.66
CA GLU A 72 -29.58 2.21 -10.58
C GLU A 72 -29.03 3.40 -9.84
N ASP A 73 -29.39 4.60 -10.28
CA ASP A 73 -28.93 5.82 -9.63
C ASP A 73 -30.05 6.79 -9.25
N LYS A 74 -29.77 7.64 -8.26
CA LYS A 74 -30.65 8.71 -7.77
C LYS A 74 -29.84 9.96 -7.42
N ALA A 75 -30.34 11.14 -7.76
CA ALA A 75 -29.61 12.40 -7.50
C ALA A 75 -29.42 12.78 -6.01
N SER A 76 -30.10 12.12 -5.06
CA SER A 76 -30.12 12.48 -3.64
C SER A 76 -29.69 11.30 -2.79
N ILE A 77 -28.73 11.51 -1.89
CA ILE A 77 -28.21 10.50 -0.96
C ILE A 77 -29.30 9.91 -0.06
N ASP A 78 -30.31 10.72 0.31
CA ASP A 78 -31.48 10.26 1.09
C ASP A 78 -32.32 9.19 0.35
N ARG A 79 -32.05 9.00 -0.95
CA ARG A 79 -32.68 7.99 -1.82
C ARG A 79 -31.76 6.82 -2.13
N GLN A 80 -30.72 6.58 -1.33
CA GLN A 80 -29.83 5.46 -1.55
C GLN A 80 -30.55 4.11 -1.35
N ILE A 81 -31.16 3.93 -0.18
CA ILE A 81 -31.73 2.64 0.22
C ILE A 81 -32.93 2.85 1.14
N LYS A 82 -33.95 2.01 1.00
CA LYS A 82 -35.08 1.95 1.92
C LYS A 82 -35.27 0.54 2.46
N MET A 83 -35.26 0.43 3.79
CA MET A 83 -35.54 -0.81 4.52
C MET A 83 -36.97 -0.79 5.08
N THR A 84 -37.52 -1.98 5.32
CA THR A 84 -38.73 -2.19 6.13
C THR A 84 -38.38 -2.15 7.63
N ASP A 85 -39.40 -2.08 8.49
CA ASP A 85 -39.22 -2.14 9.95
C ASP A 85 -38.53 -3.42 10.45
N SER A 86 -38.54 -4.48 9.64
CA SER A 86 -37.86 -5.74 9.93
C SER A 86 -36.42 -5.81 9.40
N GLY A 87 -35.88 -4.70 8.87
CA GLY A 87 -34.49 -4.60 8.43
C GLY A 87 -34.18 -5.25 7.08
N ILE A 88 -35.19 -5.49 6.22
CA ILE A 88 -35.00 -6.00 4.86
C ILE A 88 -35.33 -4.93 3.80
N LEU A 89 -34.84 -5.08 2.58
CA LEU A 89 -35.12 -4.16 1.48
C LEU A 89 -36.63 -4.05 1.22
N ASP A 90 -37.14 -2.81 1.26
CA ASP A 90 -38.53 -2.52 0.93
C ASP A 90 -38.74 -2.73 -0.58
N THR A 91 -39.49 -3.78 -0.95
CA THR A 91 -39.79 -4.13 -2.35
C THR A 91 -41.11 -3.57 -2.84
N SER A 92 -41.75 -2.67 -2.08
CA SER A 92 -42.93 -1.96 -2.54
C SER A 92 -42.62 -1.15 -3.80
N VAL A 93 -43.61 -1.03 -4.69
CA VAL A 93 -43.47 -0.28 -5.96
C VAL A 93 -42.93 1.13 -5.73
N LYS A 94 -43.33 1.77 -4.63
CA LYS A 94 -42.83 3.10 -4.27
C LYS A 94 -41.33 3.07 -3.94
N ALA A 95 -40.89 2.14 -3.09
CA ALA A 95 -39.48 2.04 -2.71
C ALA A 95 -38.59 1.67 -3.91
N VAL A 96 -39.01 0.72 -4.74
CA VAL A 96 -38.30 0.29 -5.96
C VAL A 96 -38.16 1.42 -6.99
N MET A 97 -39.13 2.34 -7.04
CA MET A 97 -39.05 3.49 -7.94
C MET A 97 -38.23 4.66 -7.36
N ASP A 98 -38.35 4.89 -6.06
CA ASP A 98 -37.82 6.11 -5.43
C ASP A 98 -36.38 5.93 -4.93
N TYR A 99 -35.88 4.71 -4.72
CA TYR A 99 -34.58 4.42 -4.11
C TYR A 99 -33.65 3.60 -5.02
N ALA A 100 -32.38 3.96 -5.05
CA ALA A 100 -31.38 3.40 -5.97
C ALA A 100 -31.15 1.89 -5.75
N VAL A 101 -30.79 1.48 -4.53
CA VAL A 101 -30.52 0.06 -4.20
C VAL A 101 -31.76 -0.80 -4.42
N ASN A 102 -32.94 -0.31 -4.04
CA ASN A 102 -34.20 -1.03 -4.18
C ASN A 102 -34.55 -1.24 -5.68
N GLY A 103 -34.32 -0.24 -6.51
CA GLY A 103 -34.45 -0.33 -7.97
C GLY A 103 -33.49 -1.35 -8.58
N ALA A 104 -32.20 -1.27 -8.21
CA ALA A 104 -31.17 -2.16 -8.73
C ALA A 104 -31.47 -3.61 -8.34
N TYR A 105 -31.85 -3.83 -7.08
CA TYR A 105 -32.21 -5.15 -6.56
C TYR A 105 -33.41 -5.75 -7.31
N PHE A 106 -34.44 -4.94 -7.61
CA PHE A 106 -35.60 -5.39 -8.36
C PHE A 106 -35.22 -5.96 -9.73
N TYR A 107 -34.38 -5.23 -10.48
CA TYR A 107 -33.94 -5.69 -11.80
C TYR A 107 -32.96 -6.88 -11.72
N ALA A 108 -31.99 -6.83 -10.82
CA ALA A 108 -31.03 -7.91 -10.61
C ALA A 108 -31.74 -9.21 -10.21
N LYS A 109 -32.73 -9.16 -9.32
CA LYS A 109 -33.57 -10.30 -8.95
C LYS A 109 -34.29 -10.87 -10.17
N HIS A 110 -34.90 -10.00 -10.98
CA HIS A 110 -35.60 -10.43 -12.19
C HIS A 110 -34.65 -11.14 -13.17
N ILE A 111 -33.45 -10.60 -13.37
CA ILE A 111 -32.42 -11.20 -14.23
C ILE A 111 -31.95 -12.56 -13.68
N ALA A 112 -31.64 -12.66 -12.38
CA ALA A 112 -31.17 -13.91 -11.76
C ALA A 112 -32.21 -15.06 -11.87
N GLN A 113 -33.50 -14.72 -11.85
CA GLN A 113 -34.61 -15.67 -11.93
C GLN A 113 -34.94 -16.10 -13.37
N HIS A 114 -34.76 -15.22 -14.35
CA HIS A 114 -35.22 -15.44 -15.73
C HIS A 114 -34.08 -15.66 -16.73
N THR A 115 -32.82 -15.64 -16.28
CA THR A 115 -31.65 -15.90 -17.13
C THR A 115 -30.75 -17.00 -16.56
N PRO A 116 -29.81 -17.54 -17.36
CA PRO A 116 -28.78 -18.47 -16.86
C PRO A 116 -27.76 -17.81 -15.93
N PHE A 117 -27.70 -16.48 -15.85
CA PHE A 117 -26.74 -15.78 -15.01
C PHE A 117 -27.14 -15.89 -13.54
N LYS A 118 -26.29 -16.56 -12.75
CA LYS A 118 -26.48 -16.76 -11.31
C LYS A 118 -25.58 -15.89 -10.44
N LYS A 119 -24.67 -15.16 -11.07
CA LYS A 119 -23.81 -14.21 -10.37
C LYS A 119 -24.23 -12.78 -10.69
N VAL A 120 -25.15 -12.24 -9.90
CA VAL A 120 -25.76 -10.93 -10.18
C VAL A 120 -25.52 -9.98 -9.02
N PHE A 121 -24.93 -8.83 -9.31
CA PHE A 121 -24.82 -7.70 -8.39
C PHE A 121 -25.83 -6.62 -8.76
N ALA A 122 -26.58 -6.15 -7.76
CA ALA A 122 -27.34 -4.91 -7.81
C ALA A 122 -26.51 -3.80 -7.17
N ILE A 123 -26.31 -2.69 -7.84
CA ILE A 123 -25.57 -1.55 -7.30
C ILE A 123 -26.47 -0.32 -7.32
N GLY A 124 -26.77 0.20 -6.13
CA GLY A 124 -27.42 1.49 -5.99
C GLY A 124 -26.39 2.60 -5.89
N VAL A 125 -26.55 3.66 -6.68
CA VAL A 125 -25.73 4.85 -6.60
C VAL A 125 -26.60 6.05 -6.24
N SER A 126 -26.14 6.91 -5.36
CA SER A 126 -26.83 8.18 -5.18
C SER A 126 -25.92 9.34 -4.87
N GLY A 127 -26.38 10.55 -5.19
CA GLY A 127 -25.64 11.78 -4.98
C GLY A 127 -25.03 12.34 -6.27
N ASP A 128 -23.88 12.98 -6.13
CA ASP A 128 -23.11 13.59 -7.21
C ASP A 128 -21.61 13.31 -7.06
N GLU A 129 -20.80 13.81 -7.98
CA GLU A 129 -19.35 13.60 -8.02
C GLU A 129 -18.61 13.94 -6.71
N LYS A 130 -19.12 14.88 -5.90
CA LYS A 130 -18.49 15.28 -4.62
C LYS A 130 -18.98 14.46 -3.44
N HIS A 131 -20.28 14.20 -3.42
CA HIS A 131 -20.95 13.52 -2.32
C HIS A 131 -21.82 12.42 -2.90
N HIS A 132 -21.29 11.20 -2.90
CA HIS A 132 -21.99 10.02 -3.37
C HIS A 132 -21.95 8.87 -2.37
N VAL A 133 -22.82 7.90 -2.60
CA VAL A 133 -22.81 6.59 -1.96
C VAL A 133 -23.01 5.54 -3.04
N ILE A 134 -22.15 4.52 -3.08
CA ILE A 134 -22.27 3.37 -3.96
C ILE A 134 -22.44 2.12 -3.10
N THR A 135 -23.63 1.52 -3.14
CA THR A 135 -23.97 0.36 -2.30
C THR A 135 -24.18 -0.86 -3.18
N PRO A 136 -23.24 -1.82 -3.18
CA PRO A 136 -23.39 -3.10 -3.84
C PRO A 136 -24.21 -4.11 -3.01
N VAL A 137 -24.99 -4.91 -3.71
CA VAL A 137 -25.84 -5.96 -3.17
C VAL A 137 -25.66 -7.20 -4.03
N TRP A 138 -25.29 -8.32 -3.40
CA TRP A 138 -25.30 -9.61 -4.07
C TRP A 138 -26.71 -10.20 -4.09
N VAL A 139 -27.15 -10.71 -5.24
CA VAL A 139 -28.48 -11.28 -5.42
C VAL A 139 -28.40 -12.78 -5.67
N ASP A 140 -29.05 -13.55 -4.80
CA ASP A 140 -29.22 -14.99 -4.94
C ASP A 140 -30.45 -15.32 -5.80
N ASP A 141 -30.42 -16.44 -6.52
CA ASP A 141 -31.48 -16.86 -7.42
C ASP A 141 -32.73 -17.42 -6.70
N ARG A 142 -32.66 -17.53 -5.36
CA ARG A 142 -33.73 -18.02 -4.46
C ARG A 142 -34.38 -16.94 -3.59
N GLU A 143 -34.40 -15.69 -4.05
CA GLU A 143 -34.97 -14.51 -3.38
C GLU A 143 -34.17 -13.96 -2.18
N GLY A 144 -32.97 -14.49 -1.92
CA GLY A 144 -32.03 -13.94 -0.95
C GLY A 144 -31.18 -12.81 -1.54
N TYR A 145 -30.69 -11.93 -0.68
CA TYR A 145 -29.64 -10.98 -1.03
C TYR A 145 -28.67 -10.81 0.14
N LYS A 146 -27.46 -10.35 -0.18
CA LYS A 146 -26.45 -9.99 0.81
C LYS A 146 -26.04 -8.55 0.55
N MET A 147 -26.28 -7.67 1.52
CA MET A 147 -25.69 -6.33 1.51
C MET A 147 -24.18 -6.47 1.60
N LEU A 148 -23.48 -5.77 0.73
CA LEU A 148 -22.02 -5.69 0.75
C LEU A 148 -21.62 -4.29 1.24
N PRO A 149 -20.40 -4.12 1.77
CA PRO A 149 -19.92 -2.80 2.19
C PRO A 149 -19.98 -1.79 1.03
N ASP A 150 -20.29 -0.55 1.38
CA ASP A 150 -20.25 0.55 0.42
C ASP A 150 -18.82 0.70 -0.15
N ILE A 151 -18.76 1.14 -1.40
CA ILE A 151 -17.52 1.37 -2.15
C ILE A 151 -17.46 2.83 -2.59
N GLU A 152 -16.26 3.32 -2.86
CA GLU A 152 -15.94 4.66 -3.34
C GLU A 152 -15.85 4.72 -4.88
N SER A 153 -15.53 3.59 -5.53
CA SER A 153 -15.32 3.45 -6.98
C SER A 153 -15.78 2.09 -7.52
N PHE A 154 -15.84 1.95 -8.85
CA PHE A 154 -16.20 0.69 -9.51
C PHE A 154 -15.00 -0.25 -9.74
N ILE A 155 -13.79 0.04 -9.23
CA ILE A 155 -12.58 -0.73 -9.54
C ILE A 155 -12.67 -2.20 -9.11
N SER A 156 -13.38 -2.47 -8.01
CA SER A 156 -13.68 -3.80 -7.49
C SER A 156 -14.50 -4.64 -8.47
N PHE A 157 -15.27 -4.00 -9.34
CA PHE A 157 -16.09 -4.63 -10.37
C PHE A 157 -15.39 -4.70 -11.73
N SER A 158 -14.14 -4.24 -11.87
CA SER A 158 -13.38 -4.43 -13.11
C SER A 158 -13.15 -5.91 -13.41
N LYS A 159 -12.87 -6.23 -14.68
CA LYS A 159 -12.62 -7.61 -15.14
C LYS A 159 -11.52 -8.34 -14.35
N GLN A 160 -10.55 -7.60 -13.83
CA GLN A 160 -9.41 -8.15 -13.09
C GLN A 160 -9.75 -8.42 -11.61
N ASN A 161 -10.66 -7.65 -11.02
CA ASN A 161 -10.91 -7.65 -9.58
C ASN A 161 -12.21 -8.33 -9.16
N ILE A 162 -13.21 -8.40 -10.05
CA ILE A 162 -14.57 -8.87 -9.68
C ILE A 162 -14.62 -10.30 -9.14
N GLY A 163 -13.74 -11.18 -9.63
CA GLY A 163 -13.64 -12.56 -9.15
C GLY A 163 -13.14 -12.63 -7.71
N GLU A 164 -12.14 -11.82 -7.37
CA GLU A 164 -11.60 -11.72 -6.01
C GLU A 164 -12.63 -11.07 -5.08
N TYR A 165 -13.27 -9.99 -5.52
CA TYR A 165 -14.36 -9.34 -4.79
C TYR A 165 -15.48 -10.34 -4.47
N TYR A 166 -15.90 -11.15 -5.44
CA TYR A 166 -16.90 -12.19 -5.23
C TYR A 166 -16.46 -13.24 -4.19
N THR A 167 -15.26 -13.82 -4.34
CA THR A 167 -14.75 -14.84 -3.41
C THR A 167 -14.66 -14.31 -1.99
N ARG A 168 -14.16 -13.08 -1.82
CA ARG A 168 -13.99 -12.48 -0.50
C ARG A 168 -15.32 -12.05 0.11
N TYR A 169 -16.11 -11.24 -0.58
CA TYR A 169 -17.29 -10.59 0.00
C TYR A 169 -18.57 -11.37 -0.11
N VAL A 170 -18.71 -12.23 -1.13
CA VAL A 170 -19.93 -13.02 -1.30
C VAL A 170 -19.74 -14.39 -0.64
N LEU A 171 -18.66 -15.09 -0.98
CA LEU A 171 -18.38 -16.42 -0.42
C LEU A 171 -17.79 -16.37 1.01
N ASN A 172 -17.30 -15.22 1.47
CA ASN A 172 -16.57 -15.09 2.75
C ASN A 172 -15.35 -16.02 2.80
N GLU A 173 -14.66 -16.20 1.68
CA GLU A 173 -13.48 -17.04 1.57
C GLU A 173 -12.21 -16.19 1.50
N ALA A 174 -11.16 -16.62 2.21
CA ALA A 174 -9.84 -16.00 2.12
C ALA A 174 -9.26 -16.14 0.70
N THR A 175 -8.80 -15.01 0.15
CA THR A 175 -8.22 -14.93 -1.19
C THR A 175 -6.82 -15.55 -1.25
N ASP A 176 -6.34 -15.85 -2.46
CA ASP A 176 -4.99 -16.39 -2.66
C ASP A 176 -3.90 -15.41 -2.19
N VAL A 177 -4.16 -14.11 -2.21
CA VAL A 177 -3.21 -13.07 -1.75
C VAL A 177 -3.05 -13.10 -0.22
N GLU A 178 -4.15 -13.14 0.54
CA GLU A 178 -4.11 -13.22 2.01
C GLU A 178 -3.45 -14.52 2.48
N LYS A 179 -3.82 -15.65 1.87
CA LYS A 179 -3.20 -16.94 2.16
C LYS A 179 -1.70 -16.92 1.91
N THR A 180 -1.24 -16.19 0.90
CA THR A 180 0.18 -16.05 0.58
C THR A 180 0.90 -15.18 1.62
N THR A 181 0.35 -14.04 2.03
CA THR A 181 0.98 -13.17 3.05
C THR A 181 1.06 -13.85 4.42
N GLU A 182 -0.01 -14.51 4.86
CA GLU A 182 -0.01 -15.26 6.12
C GLU A 182 1.02 -16.38 6.09
N GLN A 183 1.13 -17.10 4.97
CA GLN A 183 2.12 -18.16 4.82
C GLN A 183 3.56 -17.61 4.86
N ILE A 184 3.83 -16.46 4.23
CA ILE A 184 5.15 -15.81 4.29
C ILE A 184 5.53 -15.44 5.72
N LEU A 185 4.60 -14.85 6.49
CA LEU A 185 4.85 -14.48 7.89
C LEU A 185 5.06 -15.69 8.78
N LYS A 186 4.31 -16.77 8.54
CA LYS A 186 4.51 -18.05 9.22
C LYS A 186 5.88 -18.65 8.93
N ASP A 187 6.29 -18.65 7.66
CA ASP A 187 7.60 -19.15 7.24
C ASP A 187 8.74 -18.30 7.82
N ALA A 188 8.55 -16.98 7.90
CA ALA A 188 9.50 -16.06 8.55
C ALA A 188 9.62 -16.34 10.05
N ALA A 189 8.51 -16.46 10.78
CA ALA A 189 8.51 -16.77 12.21
C ALA A 189 9.13 -18.14 12.51
N GLN A 190 8.83 -19.15 11.67
CA GLN A 190 9.44 -20.47 11.78
C GLN A 190 10.95 -20.42 11.54
N LEU A 191 11.40 -19.73 10.49
CA LEU A 191 12.82 -19.58 10.21
C LEU A 191 13.54 -18.77 11.29
N HIS A 192 12.90 -17.75 11.87
CA HIS A 192 13.43 -17.00 13.00
C HIS A 192 13.80 -17.94 14.16
N GLU A 193 12.88 -18.81 14.54
CA GLU A 193 13.08 -19.78 15.62
C GLU A 193 14.20 -20.77 15.31
N TYR A 194 14.32 -21.20 14.05
CA TYR A 194 15.40 -22.08 13.61
C TYR A 194 16.76 -21.37 13.66
N LEU A 195 16.86 -20.16 13.12
CA LEU A 195 18.07 -19.34 13.16
C LEU A 195 18.52 -19.04 14.60
N ARG A 196 17.56 -18.81 15.51
CA ARG A 196 17.80 -18.61 16.94
C ARG A 196 18.27 -19.89 17.62
N THR A 197 17.54 -20.99 17.45
CA THR A 197 17.78 -22.25 18.18
C THR A 197 19.02 -22.98 17.69
N TYR A 198 19.16 -23.16 16.38
CA TYR A 198 20.24 -23.94 15.80
C TYR A 198 21.46 -23.08 15.47
N GLY A 199 21.25 -21.84 15.01
CA GLY A 199 22.32 -20.91 14.63
C GLY A 199 22.87 -20.04 15.76
N THR A 200 22.07 -19.76 16.80
CA THR A 200 22.41 -18.80 17.87
C THR A 200 22.82 -17.44 17.31
N LEU A 201 22.13 -17.01 16.26
CA LEU A 201 22.40 -15.77 15.55
C LEU A 201 21.77 -14.58 16.29
N LYS A 202 22.47 -13.44 16.26
CA LYS A 202 21.89 -12.14 16.64
C LYS A 202 20.86 -11.72 15.61
N ASP A 203 19.90 -10.89 16.00
CA ASP A 203 18.80 -10.54 15.10
C ASP A 203 19.26 -9.79 13.84
N GLN A 204 20.26 -8.92 13.95
CA GLN A 204 20.89 -8.23 12.81
C GLN A 204 21.63 -9.18 11.83
N ASP A 205 22.05 -10.35 12.29
CA ASP A 205 22.82 -11.32 11.51
C ASP A 205 21.89 -12.27 10.73
N LYS A 206 20.67 -12.51 11.24
CA LYS A 206 19.68 -13.41 10.64
C LYS A 206 19.35 -13.01 9.18
N PRO A 207 19.06 -11.74 8.86
CA PRO A 207 18.81 -11.31 7.49
C PRO A 207 20.00 -11.54 6.54
N LEU A 208 21.23 -11.37 7.02
CA LEU A 208 22.44 -11.56 6.21
C LEU A 208 22.61 -13.03 5.84
N VAL A 209 22.33 -13.96 6.76
CA VAL A 209 22.34 -15.40 6.47
C VAL A 209 21.27 -15.74 5.43
N VAL A 210 20.05 -15.20 5.57
CA VAL A 210 18.97 -15.42 4.59
C VAL A 210 19.35 -14.87 3.21
N ALA A 211 19.80 -13.62 3.14
CA ALA A 211 20.19 -12.99 1.89
C ALA A 211 21.36 -13.73 1.21
N GLY A 212 22.41 -14.07 1.96
CA GLY A 212 23.55 -14.81 1.42
C GLY A 212 23.17 -16.18 0.87
N ILE A 213 22.31 -16.95 1.58
CA ILE A 213 21.82 -18.24 1.08
C ILE A 213 20.98 -18.08 -0.18
N LEU A 214 20.06 -17.11 -0.23
CA LEU A 214 19.24 -16.87 -1.42
C LEU A 214 20.10 -16.48 -2.63
N LEU A 215 21.13 -15.66 -2.41
CA LEU A 215 22.08 -15.27 -3.45
C LEU A 215 22.91 -16.48 -3.95
N ALA A 216 23.29 -17.39 -3.05
CA ALA A 216 23.96 -18.64 -3.41
C ALA A 216 23.05 -19.58 -4.23
N LEU A 217 21.77 -19.69 -3.83
CA LEU A 217 20.76 -20.48 -4.54
C LEU A 217 20.56 -20.00 -5.98
N ASP A 218 20.78 -18.71 -6.26
CA ASP A 218 20.71 -18.15 -7.61
C ASP A 218 21.71 -18.78 -8.59
N GLU A 219 22.83 -19.33 -8.11
CA GLU A 219 23.79 -20.05 -8.96
C GLU A 219 23.31 -21.44 -9.41
N ILE A 220 22.19 -21.95 -8.88
CA ILE A 220 21.59 -23.21 -9.34
C ILE A 220 21.22 -23.09 -10.83
N GLU A 221 20.68 -21.93 -11.26
CA GLU A 221 20.30 -21.69 -12.66
C GLU A 221 21.50 -21.77 -13.62
N TYR A 222 22.70 -21.49 -13.10
CA TYR A 222 23.96 -21.50 -13.85
C TYR A 222 24.80 -22.75 -13.60
N LYS A 223 24.27 -23.74 -12.87
CA LYS A 223 24.99 -24.95 -12.43
C LYS A 223 26.26 -24.64 -11.62
N GLY A 224 26.32 -23.47 -10.98
CA GLY A 224 27.41 -23.05 -10.11
C GLY A 224 27.25 -23.49 -8.66
N PHE A 225 26.05 -23.94 -8.28
CA PHE A 225 25.73 -24.41 -6.94
C PHE A 225 24.68 -25.54 -6.99
N ALA A 226 24.70 -26.42 -6.00
CA ALA A 226 23.67 -27.42 -5.75
C ALA A 226 23.57 -27.68 -4.25
N ILE A 227 22.35 -27.81 -3.73
CA ILE A 227 22.09 -27.97 -2.28
C ILE A 227 22.74 -29.25 -1.74
N ASP A 228 22.80 -30.31 -2.55
CA ASP A 228 23.43 -31.58 -2.18
C ASP A 228 24.94 -31.49 -1.92
N LEU A 229 25.59 -30.41 -2.37
CA LEU A 229 27.00 -30.14 -2.06
C LEU A 229 27.20 -29.79 -0.59
N LEU A 230 26.16 -29.34 0.12
CA LEU A 230 26.20 -29.09 1.54
C LEU A 230 26.17 -30.44 2.27
N THR A 231 27.32 -30.86 2.80
CA THR A 231 27.55 -32.21 3.34
C THR A 231 27.96 -32.19 4.80
N GLY A 232 28.22 -31.01 5.37
CA GLY A 232 28.78 -30.88 6.72
C GLY A 232 30.24 -31.30 6.83
N ASP A 233 30.99 -31.20 5.73
CA ASP A 233 32.45 -31.38 5.76
C ASP A 233 33.09 -30.31 6.67
N GLN A 234 34.08 -30.69 7.46
CA GLN A 234 34.76 -29.82 8.42
C GLN A 234 36.11 -29.30 7.93
N VAL A 235 36.60 -29.83 6.79
CA VAL A 235 37.84 -29.40 6.15
C VAL A 235 37.71 -27.95 5.67
N GLU A 236 38.70 -27.12 6.01
CA GLU A 236 38.76 -25.73 5.59
C GLU A 236 38.69 -25.61 4.06
N GLY A 237 37.82 -24.72 3.56
CA GLY A 237 37.54 -24.56 2.14
C GLY A 237 36.48 -25.53 1.59
N SER A 238 36.09 -26.54 2.36
CA SER A 238 35.06 -27.53 2.01
C SER A 238 33.83 -27.49 2.91
N ARG A 239 33.81 -26.61 3.92
CA ARG A 239 32.65 -26.44 4.80
C ARG A 239 31.45 -25.92 4.01
N ASP A 240 30.26 -26.13 4.55
CA ASP A 240 29.02 -25.70 3.90
C ASP A 240 29.00 -24.17 3.69
N GLY A 241 29.52 -23.40 4.65
CA GLY A 241 29.73 -21.96 4.55
C GLY A 241 30.74 -21.56 3.47
N ASP A 242 31.82 -22.33 3.27
CA ASP A 242 32.80 -22.08 2.22
C ASP A 242 32.17 -22.28 0.83
N LYS A 243 31.37 -23.34 0.68
CA LYS A 243 30.63 -23.63 -0.56
C LYS A 243 29.62 -22.54 -0.88
N LEU A 244 28.85 -22.09 0.11
CA LEU A 244 27.91 -20.97 -0.05
C LEU A 244 28.64 -19.68 -0.42
N MET A 245 29.74 -19.34 0.24
CA MET A 245 30.51 -18.13 -0.07
C MET A 245 31.15 -18.19 -1.47
N ASN A 246 31.57 -19.36 -1.92
CA ASN A 246 32.05 -19.54 -3.29
C ASN A 246 30.93 -19.32 -4.33
N ALA A 247 29.72 -19.80 -4.05
CA ALA A 247 28.55 -19.54 -4.90
C ALA A 247 28.20 -18.04 -4.92
N ILE A 248 28.15 -17.38 -3.76
CA ILE A 248 27.92 -15.92 -3.64
C ILE A 248 28.95 -15.14 -4.46
N ARG A 249 30.24 -15.43 -4.31
CA ARG A 249 31.31 -14.75 -5.05
C ARG A 249 31.15 -14.90 -6.56
N THR A 250 30.79 -16.11 -7.00
CA THR A 250 30.52 -16.40 -8.41
C THR A 250 29.32 -15.59 -8.89
N ARG A 251 28.24 -15.52 -8.09
CA ARG A 251 27.04 -14.79 -8.45
C ARG A 251 27.25 -13.28 -8.57
N LEU A 252 27.95 -12.69 -7.60
CA LEU A 252 28.30 -11.26 -7.62
C LEU A 252 29.17 -10.91 -8.84
N THR A 253 30.04 -11.82 -9.25
CA THR A 253 30.85 -11.67 -10.46
C THR A 253 29.99 -11.71 -11.72
N ARG A 254 29.02 -12.63 -11.82
CA ARG A 254 28.10 -12.72 -12.97
C ARG A 254 27.14 -11.53 -13.07
N SER A 255 26.74 -10.96 -11.94
CA SER A 255 25.76 -9.87 -11.87
C SER A 255 26.34 -8.50 -12.22
N ASN A 256 27.61 -8.44 -12.63
CA ASN A 256 28.33 -7.21 -12.96
C ASN A 256 28.26 -6.14 -11.86
N VAL A 257 28.23 -6.55 -10.58
CA VAL A 257 28.27 -5.61 -9.46
C VAL A 257 29.59 -4.83 -9.54
N GLY A 258 29.57 -3.60 -10.04
CA GLY A 258 30.75 -2.73 -10.11
C GLY A 258 30.96 -1.96 -8.81
N PRO A 259 32.03 -1.15 -8.68
CA PRO A 259 33.44 -1.55 -8.58
C PRO A 259 33.68 -2.67 -7.54
N ASP A 260 34.88 -3.25 -7.52
CA ASP A 260 35.23 -4.35 -6.58
C ASP A 260 35.00 -4.00 -5.10
N VAL A 261 35.11 -2.72 -4.73
CA VAL A 261 34.78 -2.23 -3.37
C VAL A 261 33.35 -2.62 -2.94
N LYS A 262 32.36 -2.57 -3.84
CA LYS A 262 30.99 -3.00 -3.49
C LYS A 262 30.95 -4.49 -3.23
N LYS A 263 31.64 -5.29 -4.04
CA LYS A 263 31.73 -6.75 -3.84
C LYS A 263 32.40 -7.08 -2.51
N ASP A 264 33.44 -6.34 -2.14
CA ASP A 264 34.17 -6.56 -0.89
C ASP A 264 33.28 -6.29 0.33
N ILE A 265 32.47 -5.21 0.30
CA ILE A 265 31.46 -4.94 1.35
C ILE A 265 30.49 -6.11 1.46
N LEU A 266 29.90 -6.54 0.33
CA LEU A 266 28.94 -7.66 0.33
C LEU A 266 29.55 -8.96 0.87
N LEU A 267 30.74 -9.32 0.40
CA LEU A 267 31.44 -10.53 0.83
C LEU A 267 31.82 -10.48 2.33
N SER A 268 32.15 -9.29 2.84
CA SER A 268 32.41 -9.07 4.27
C SER A 268 31.15 -9.32 5.10
N GLU A 269 30.01 -8.78 4.70
CA GLU A 269 28.74 -8.96 5.44
C GLU A 269 28.28 -10.44 5.42
N PHE A 270 28.52 -11.17 4.32
CA PHE A 270 28.18 -12.60 4.23
C PHE A 270 29.19 -13.54 4.90
N SER A 271 30.31 -13.02 5.42
CA SER A 271 31.37 -13.87 6.00
C SER A 271 30.90 -14.65 7.23
N ILE A 272 29.77 -14.27 7.85
CA ILE A 272 29.14 -15.01 8.93
C ILE A 272 28.82 -16.47 8.55
N LEU A 273 28.52 -16.72 7.27
CA LEU A 273 28.28 -18.06 6.74
C LEU A 273 29.52 -18.97 6.93
N GLN A 274 30.72 -18.42 6.81
CA GLN A 274 31.98 -19.15 7.02
C GLN A 274 32.45 -19.12 8.47
N ASN A 275 32.34 -17.96 9.13
CA ASN A 275 32.95 -17.71 10.42
C ASN A 275 32.18 -18.35 11.59
N SER A 276 30.88 -18.58 11.41
CA SER A 276 30.06 -19.21 12.45
C SER A 276 30.29 -20.72 12.48
N PHE A 277 30.99 -21.18 13.52
CA PHE A 277 31.21 -22.59 13.78
C PHE A 277 29.89 -23.38 13.88
N ARG A 278 28.90 -22.85 14.64
CA ARG A 278 27.59 -23.50 14.82
C ARG A 278 26.83 -23.70 13.52
N LEU A 279 26.98 -22.78 12.57
CA LEU A 279 26.32 -22.88 11.26
C LEU A 279 26.90 -24.00 10.39
N ASN A 280 28.17 -24.36 10.61
CA ASN A 280 28.94 -25.28 9.77
C ASN A 280 29.07 -26.70 10.35
N GLU A 281 28.74 -26.91 11.63
CA GLU A 281 28.74 -28.24 12.24
C GLU A 281 27.42 -28.95 12.08
N VAL A 282 27.46 -30.28 12.01
CA VAL A 282 26.26 -31.12 12.00
C VAL A 282 25.56 -30.98 13.35
N ASN A 283 24.33 -30.47 13.33
CA ASN A 283 23.50 -30.41 14.51
C ASN A 283 22.83 -31.77 14.76
N GLU A 284 22.92 -32.30 15.99
CA GLU A 284 22.39 -33.61 16.36
C GLU A 284 20.89 -33.75 16.08
N THR A 285 20.10 -32.71 16.35
CA THR A 285 18.65 -32.72 16.15
C THR A 285 18.28 -32.65 14.67
N LEU A 286 19.00 -31.86 13.88
CA LEU A 286 18.72 -31.70 12.45
C LEU A 286 19.28 -32.87 11.60
N GLY A 287 20.30 -33.57 12.10
CA GLY A 287 21.03 -34.59 11.35
C GLY A 287 21.85 -34.04 10.17
N LYS A 288 21.99 -32.71 10.09
CA LYS A 288 22.71 -31.95 9.05
C LYS A 288 23.19 -30.63 9.63
N THR A 289 23.99 -29.88 8.89
CA THR A 289 24.37 -28.52 9.30
C THR A 289 23.17 -27.59 9.30
N PRO A 290 23.11 -26.60 10.20
CA PRO A 290 22.10 -25.56 10.12
C PRO A 290 22.07 -24.85 8.76
N LEU A 291 23.23 -24.60 8.13
CA LEU A 291 23.28 -24.01 6.79
C LEU A 291 22.56 -24.86 5.74
N LYS A 292 22.78 -26.18 5.74
CA LYS A 292 22.06 -27.06 4.82
C LYS A 292 20.55 -26.99 5.06
N TYR A 293 20.14 -27.05 6.31
CA TYR A 293 18.73 -26.99 6.68
C TYR A 293 18.06 -25.67 6.25
N TYR A 294 18.70 -24.53 6.53
CA TYR A 294 18.18 -23.22 6.11
C TYR A 294 18.16 -23.08 4.58
N THR A 295 19.15 -23.66 3.89
CA THR A 295 19.20 -23.65 2.42
C THR A 295 18.04 -24.44 1.81
N GLU A 296 17.74 -25.62 2.34
CA GLU A 296 16.58 -26.42 1.92
C GLU A 296 15.26 -25.66 2.19
N PHE A 297 15.12 -25.08 3.38
CA PHE A 297 13.94 -24.28 3.76
C PHE A 297 13.74 -23.08 2.81
N LEU A 298 14.78 -22.26 2.64
CA LEU A 298 14.72 -21.06 1.81
C LEU A 298 14.51 -21.41 0.33
N TYR A 299 15.04 -22.54 -0.13
CA TYR A 299 14.80 -23.00 -1.49
C TYR A 299 13.30 -23.27 -1.73
N GLU A 300 12.66 -24.08 -0.87
CA GLU A 300 11.26 -24.47 -1.06
C GLU A 300 10.27 -23.32 -0.79
N HIS A 301 10.51 -22.53 0.25
CA HIS A 301 9.53 -21.55 0.74
C HIS A 301 9.69 -20.15 0.14
N VAL A 302 10.89 -19.78 -0.30
CA VAL A 302 11.19 -18.38 -0.69
C VAL A 302 11.75 -18.29 -2.10
N PHE A 303 12.86 -18.96 -2.39
CA PHE A 303 13.61 -18.82 -3.64
C PHE A 303 12.75 -19.17 -4.87
N ARG A 304 12.00 -20.27 -4.80
CA ARG A 304 11.09 -20.68 -5.89
C ARG A 304 10.00 -19.64 -6.14
N ASN A 305 9.46 -19.02 -5.10
CA ASN A 305 8.43 -17.98 -5.26
C ASN A 305 9.03 -16.72 -5.90
N ILE A 306 10.21 -16.26 -5.47
CA ILE A 306 10.87 -15.10 -6.08
C ILE A 306 11.20 -15.33 -7.56
N LYS A 307 11.65 -16.54 -7.93
CA LYS A 307 12.08 -16.83 -9.31
C LYS A 307 10.96 -17.18 -10.26
N TYR A 308 9.98 -17.95 -9.80
CA TYR A 308 8.96 -18.54 -10.68
C TYR A 308 7.60 -17.85 -10.56
N GLN A 309 7.38 -17.01 -9.55
CA GLN A 309 6.19 -16.16 -9.43
C GLN A 309 6.58 -14.70 -9.64
N LYS A 310 6.00 -14.05 -10.65
CA LYS A 310 6.25 -12.62 -10.94
C LYS A 310 5.55 -11.76 -9.87
N THR A 311 6.24 -11.46 -8.78
CA THR A 311 5.69 -10.68 -7.66
C THR A 311 6.59 -9.49 -7.31
N SER A 312 5.98 -8.36 -6.92
CA SER A 312 6.64 -7.20 -6.32
C SER A 312 6.93 -7.38 -4.82
N GLU A 313 6.52 -8.50 -4.22
CA GLU A 313 6.69 -8.74 -2.79
C GLU A 313 8.15 -8.78 -2.36
N ASP A 314 8.51 -7.99 -1.34
CA ASP A 314 9.84 -8.01 -0.74
C ASP A 314 9.92 -9.07 0.37
N PHE A 315 10.11 -10.33 -0.02
CA PHE A 315 10.25 -11.45 0.93
C PHE A 315 11.41 -11.25 1.92
N ILE A 316 12.56 -10.74 1.46
CA ILE A 316 13.73 -10.57 2.34
C ILE A 316 13.46 -9.43 3.33
N GLY A 317 12.84 -8.33 2.89
CA GLY A 317 12.37 -7.26 3.76
C GLY A 317 11.33 -7.72 4.78
N ARG A 318 10.36 -8.57 4.39
CA ARG A 318 9.41 -9.15 5.34
C ARG A 318 10.08 -10.02 6.39
N PHE A 319 11.03 -10.86 5.98
CA PHE A 319 11.82 -11.69 6.90
C PHE A 319 12.64 -10.79 7.84
N TYR A 320 13.26 -9.73 7.32
CA TYR A 320 13.96 -8.73 8.11
C TYR A 320 13.04 -8.11 9.17
N GLY A 321 11.89 -7.57 8.76
CA GLY A 321 10.94 -6.93 9.66
C GLY A 321 10.43 -7.88 10.74
N GLU A 322 10.13 -9.13 10.37
CA GLU A 322 9.70 -10.16 11.31
C GLU A 322 10.82 -10.50 12.31
N PHE A 323 12.06 -10.65 11.85
CA PHE A 323 13.18 -10.95 12.75
C PHE A 323 13.44 -9.83 13.75
N MET A 324 13.31 -8.57 13.33
CA MET A 324 13.50 -7.41 14.19
C MET A 324 12.36 -7.21 15.19
N ARG A 325 11.14 -7.69 14.89
CA ARG A 325 10.00 -7.63 15.83
C ARG A 325 10.27 -8.40 17.13
N TYR A 326 11.03 -9.48 17.05
CA TYR A 326 11.38 -10.31 18.22
C TYR A 326 12.56 -9.77 19.04
N SER A 327 13.26 -8.74 18.57
CA SER A 327 14.42 -8.14 19.26
C SER A 327 14.08 -7.30 20.49
N GLY A 328 12.82 -7.23 20.90
CA GLY A 328 12.43 -6.63 22.19
C GLY A 328 12.71 -5.13 22.32
N GLY A 329 12.53 -4.37 21.23
CA GLY A 329 12.69 -2.90 21.22
C GLY A 329 13.99 -2.41 20.57
N ASP A 330 15.06 -3.21 20.52
CA ASP A 330 16.33 -2.81 19.90
C ASP A 330 16.20 -2.53 18.39
N GLY A 331 15.23 -3.15 17.71
CA GLY A 331 14.91 -2.87 16.31
C GLY A 331 14.25 -1.50 16.08
N GLN A 332 13.49 -0.98 17.05
CA GLN A 332 13.00 0.40 17.03
C GLN A 332 14.15 1.39 17.32
N THR A 333 15.12 0.99 18.16
CA THR A 333 16.28 1.80 18.53
C THR A 333 17.22 2.11 17.36
N LEU A 334 17.16 1.33 16.27
CA LEU A 334 17.95 1.57 15.05
C LEU A 334 17.33 2.59 14.08
N GLY A 335 16.08 3.03 14.30
CA GLY A 335 15.40 3.98 13.42
C GLY A 335 15.10 3.46 12.00
N ILE A 336 15.25 2.15 11.75
CA ILE A 336 15.00 1.53 10.44
C ILE A 336 13.54 1.11 10.39
N ILE A 337 12.75 1.80 9.57
CA ILE A 337 11.33 1.50 9.35
C ILE A 337 11.19 0.99 7.93
N LEU A 338 10.87 -0.29 7.77
CA LEU A 338 10.62 -0.86 6.44
C LEU A 338 9.27 -0.41 5.91
N THR A 339 9.26 0.13 4.69
CA THR A 339 8.05 0.58 4.02
C THR A 339 7.21 -0.62 3.55
N PRO A 340 5.94 -0.73 3.99
CA PRO A 340 5.04 -1.76 3.49
C PRO A 340 4.86 -1.68 1.98
N ARG A 341 4.68 -2.84 1.33
CA ARG A 341 4.51 -2.93 -0.14
C ARG A 341 3.44 -2.01 -0.68
N HIS A 342 2.28 -1.93 -0.03
CA HIS A 342 1.16 -1.12 -0.51
C HIS A 342 1.49 0.38 -0.54
N ILE A 343 2.30 0.87 0.40
CA ILE A 343 2.82 2.24 0.39
C ILE A 343 3.85 2.43 -0.71
N CYS A 344 4.77 1.48 -0.92
CA CYS A 344 5.73 1.53 -2.01
C CYS A 344 5.04 1.62 -3.38
N GLU A 345 4.00 0.80 -3.60
CA GLU A 345 3.19 0.81 -4.82
C GLU A 345 2.38 2.11 -4.96
N LEU A 346 1.75 2.57 -3.87
CA LEU A 346 1.00 3.83 -3.83
C LEU A 346 1.88 5.03 -4.19
N MET A 347 3.08 5.15 -3.62
CA MET A 347 3.99 6.26 -3.92
C MET A 347 4.49 6.25 -5.37
N CYS A 348 4.67 5.06 -5.97
CA CYS A 348 4.94 4.94 -7.41
C CYS A 348 3.74 5.38 -8.27
N GLU A 349 2.51 5.15 -7.80
CA GLU A 349 1.28 5.57 -8.47
C GLU A 349 1.03 7.08 -8.33
N LEU A 350 1.23 7.66 -7.15
CA LEU A 350 1.10 9.11 -6.88
C LEU A 350 2.08 9.96 -7.69
N THR A 351 3.31 9.46 -7.87
CA THR A 351 4.33 10.10 -8.72
C THR A 351 4.17 9.72 -10.19
N ASP A 352 3.20 8.89 -10.54
CA ASP A 352 2.91 8.40 -11.89
C ASP A 352 4.16 7.87 -12.62
N VAL A 353 4.92 6.99 -11.95
CA VAL A 353 6.11 6.34 -12.54
C VAL A 353 5.75 5.68 -13.86
N LYS A 354 6.48 6.06 -14.91
CA LYS A 354 6.39 5.59 -16.29
C LYS A 354 7.54 4.64 -16.64
N MET A 355 7.36 3.94 -17.76
CA MET A 355 8.34 2.96 -18.26
C MET A 355 9.73 3.57 -18.53
N ASP A 356 9.81 4.84 -18.93
CA ASP A 356 11.05 5.55 -19.30
C ASP A 356 11.63 6.40 -18.17
N ASP A 357 10.97 6.44 -17.01
CA ASP A 357 11.47 7.17 -15.85
C ASP A 357 12.75 6.58 -15.27
N LYS A 358 13.56 7.42 -14.64
CA LYS A 358 14.68 7.00 -13.81
C LYS A 358 14.36 7.27 -12.35
N VAL A 359 14.37 6.22 -11.54
CA VAL A 359 13.94 6.26 -10.14
C VAL A 359 15.15 6.28 -9.22
N LEU A 360 15.16 7.23 -8.29
CA LEU A 360 16.14 7.36 -7.21
C LEU A 360 15.46 7.12 -5.86
N ASP A 361 16.03 6.20 -5.08
CA ASP A 361 15.74 6.02 -3.66
C ASP A 361 17.03 6.20 -2.84
N PRO A 362 17.24 7.38 -2.22
CA PRO A 362 18.50 7.69 -1.57
C PRO A 362 18.64 7.11 -0.15
N THR A 363 17.62 6.42 0.36
CA THR A 363 17.63 5.74 1.66
C THR A 363 16.94 4.39 1.53
N CYS A 364 17.47 3.56 0.62
CA CYS A 364 16.68 2.49 0.03
C CYS A 364 16.38 1.30 0.94
N GLY A 365 17.02 1.18 2.11
CA GLY A 365 16.78 0.08 3.04
C GLY A 365 16.97 -1.27 2.35
N THR A 366 15.91 -2.08 2.27
CA THR A 366 15.91 -3.38 1.56
C THR A 366 15.60 -3.30 0.07
N GLY A 367 15.35 -2.10 -0.47
CA GLY A 367 15.05 -1.82 -1.88
C GLY A 367 13.56 -1.80 -2.23
N GLY A 368 12.65 -1.68 -1.26
CA GLY A 368 11.20 -1.78 -1.45
C GLY A 368 10.62 -0.85 -2.52
N PHE A 369 11.01 0.43 -2.54
CA PHE A 369 10.59 1.37 -3.59
C PHE A 369 11.17 1.02 -4.96
N LEU A 370 12.45 0.64 -5.02
CA LEU A 370 13.10 0.24 -6.27
C LEU A 370 12.45 -1.01 -6.90
N ILE A 371 12.06 -1.98 -6.06
CA ILE A 371 11.35 -3.18 -6.50
C ILE A 371 9.95 -2.82 -7.03
N SER A 372 9.22 -1.97 -6.31
CA SER A 372 7.86 -1.56 -6.68
C SER A 372 7.85 -0.74 -7.98
N ALA A 373 8.79 0.19 -8.11
CA ALA A 373 9.02 0.95 -9.34
C ALA A 373 9.38 0.02 -10.51
N MET A 374 10.36 -0.87 -10.32
CA MET A 374 10.76 -1.84 -11.34
C MET A 374 9.58 -2.69 -11.80
N HIS A 375 8.76 -3.19 -10.87
CA HIS A 375 7.60 -4.00 -11.19
C HIS A 375 6.60 -3.20 -12.06
N ARG A 376 6.26 -1.98 -11.64
CA ARG A 376 5.36 -1.08 -12.39
C ARG A 376 5.88 -0.75 -13.79
N MET A 377 7.17 -0.46 -13.92
CA MET A 377 7.78 -0.16 -15.22
C MET A 377 7.80 -1.39 -16.14
N LEU A 378 8.04 -2.58 -15.59
CA LEU A 378 8.05 -3.84 -16.33
C LEU A 378 6.67 -4.32 -16.77
N THR A 379 5.58 -3.93 -16.09
CA THR A 379 4.21 -4.21 -16.56
C THR A 379 3.82 -3.33 -17.75
N MET A 380 4.43 -2.15 -17.88
CA MET A 380 4.25 -1.24 -19.01
C MET A 380 5.19 -1.53 -20.20
N ALA A 381 6.19 -2.40 -20.02
CA ALA A 381 7.18 -2.69 -21.06
C ALA A 381 6.71 -3.79 -22.04
N ASP A 382 6.70 -3.48 -23.33
CA ASP A 382 6.25 -4.39 -24.39
C ASP A 382 7.36 -5.33 -24.90
N THR A 383 8.64 -4.91 -24.80
CA THR A 383 9.77 -5.62 -25.41
C THR A 383 10.84 -6.03 -24.40
N ASP A 384 11.57 -7.11 -24.70
CA ASP A 384 12.70 -7.56 -23.88
C ASP A 384 13.85 -6.54 -23.83
N THR A 385 13.97 -5.67 -24.85
CA THR A 385 14.96 -4.58 -24.85
C THR A 385 14.58 -3.50 -23.84
N GLN A 386 13.32 -3.07 -23.79
CA GLN A 386 12.83 -2.15 -22.76
C GLN A 386 13.00 -2.75 -21.36
N ARG A 387 12.60 -4.01 -21.18
CA ARG A 387 12.75 -4.72 -19.89
C ARG A 387 14.20 -4.75 -19.42
N ARG A 388 15.15 -5.03 -20.30
CA ARG A 388 16.59 -5.00 -19.98
C ARG A 388 17.10 -3.60 -19.66
N HIS A 389 16.62 -2.58 -20.36
CA HIS A 389 17.01 -1.19 -20.12
C HIS A 389 16.52 -0.70 -18.74
N ILE A 390 15.26 -0.95 -18.40
CA ILE A 390 14.66 -0.63 -17.10
C ILE A 390 15.51 -1.19 -15.96
N LYS A 391 15.76 -2.51 -16.02
CA LYS A 391 16.54 -3.21 -15.01
C LYS A 391 17.93 -2.56 -14.86
N LYS A 392 18.64 -2.40 -15.97
CA LYS A 392 20.06 -2.06 -15.97
C LYS A 392 20.34 -0.58 -15.67
N GLU A 393 19.51 0.35 -16.14
CA GLU A 393 19.86 1.76 -16.26
C GLU A 393 18.89 2.75 -15.60
N GLN A 394 17.76 2.29 -15.04
CA GLN A 394 16.70 3.19 -14.58
C GLN A 394 16.42 3.17 -13.08
N LEU A 395 17.11 2.33 -12.31
CA LEU A 395 16.87 2.17 -10.87
C LEU A 395 18.17 2.49 -10.11
N TYR A 396 18.13 3.45 -9.19
CA TYR A 396 19.27 3.92 -8.43
C TYR A 396 18.96 3.97 -6.94
N GLY A 397 19.84 3.38 -6.11
CA GLY A 397 19.67 3.36 -4.66
C GLY A 397 20.89 3.84 -3.90
N ILE A 398 20.69 4.41 -2.71
CA ILE A 398 21.75 4.71 -1.75
C ILE A 398 21.33 4.17 -0.39
N GLU A 399 22.24 3.50 0.30
CA GLU A 399 22.03 2.97 1.65
C GLU A 399 23.30 3.21 2.48
N LEU A 400 23.13 3.65 3.73
CA LEU A 400 24.25 3.98 4.61
C LEU A 400 24.83 2.73 5.29
N GLN A 401 23.97 1.82 5.73
CA GLN A 401 24.38 0.67 6.55
C GLN A 401 24.77 -0.51 5.67
N ASN A 402 25.99 -1.05 5.87
CA ASN A 402 26.52 -2.15 5.07
C ASN A 402 25.61 -3.38 5.04
N ASN A 403 25.02 -3.75 6.19
CA ASN A 403 24.12 -4.89 6.31
C ASN A 403 22.83 -4.68 5.50
N MET A 404 22.23 -3.50 5.54
CA MET A 404 21.04 -3.15 4.74
C MET A 404 21.38 -3.08 3.26
N PHE A 405 22.52 -2.50 2.92
CA PHE A 405 23.03 -2.49 1.55
C PHE A 405 23.20 -3.91 1.00
N ALA A 406 23.69 -4.86 1.81
CA ALA A 406 23.83 -6.26 1.40
C ALA A 406 22.49 -6.96 1.15
N VAL A 407 21.49 -6.66 1.98
CA VAL A 407 20.11 -7.13 1.78
C VAL A 407 19.51 -6.53 0.50
N ALA A 408 19.63 -5.21 0.29
CA ALA A 408 19.14 -4.51 -0.89
C ALA A 408 19.76 -5.03 -2.19
N ALA A 409 21.09 -5.17 -2.22
CA ALA A 409 21.80 -5.68 -3.38
C ALA A 409 21.35 -7.09 -3.73
N THR A 410 21.21 -7.96 -2.72
CA THR A 410 20.68 -9.32 -2.93
C THR A 410 19.27 -9.28 -3.50
N ASN A 411 18.40 -8.45 -2.94
CA ASN A 411 17.01 -8.31 -3.39
C ASN A 411 16.91 -7.90 -4.86
N MET A 412 17.73 -6.95 -5.28
CA MET A 412 17.77 -6.45 -6.65
C MET A 412 18.37 -7.50 -7.60
N ILE A 413 19.47 -8.17 -7.21
CA ILE A 413 20.12 -9.22 -8.02
C ILE A 413 19.18 -10.41 -8.26
N LEU A 414 18.45 -10.86 -7.24
CA LEU A 414 17.52 -12.00 -7.38
C LEU A 414 16.42 -11.72 -8.40
N ARG A 415 16.02 -10.45 -8.55
CA ARG A 415 15.03 -10.00 -9.55
C ARG A 415 15.67 -9.64 -10.89
N GLY A 416 16.98 -9.79 -11.01
CA GLY A 416 17.75 -9.57 -12.23
C GLY A 416 17.73 -8.12 -12.67
N ASP A 417 18.01 -7.19 -11.74
CA ASP A 417 18.26 -5.77 -12.01
C ASP A 417 19.44 -5.55 -12.98
N GLY A 418 20.39 -6.48 -13.07
CA GLY A 418 21.37 -6.53 -14.16
C GLY A 418 22.54 -5.53 -14.09
N ASN A 419 22.58 -4.60 -13.13
CA ASN A 419 23.76 -3.75 -12.87
C ASN A 419 23.93 -3.26 -11.43
N SER A 420 22.92 -3.44 -10.55
CA SER A 420 22.91 -2.97 -9.16
C SER A 420 23.49 -1.56 -9.00
N ASN A 421 22.77 -0.55 -9.50
CA ASN A 421 23.13 0.87 -9.32
C ASN A 421 22.87 1.36 -7.88
N LEU A 422 23.21 0.53 -6.88
CA LEU A 422 23.15 0.81 -5.46
C LEU A 422 24.51 1.33 -4.97
N GLU A 423 24.54 2.28 -4.05
CA GLU A 423 25.76 2.79 -3.42
C GLU A 423 25.68 2.68 -1.89
N CYS A 424 26.76 2.17 -1.28
CA CYS A 424 26.88 2.07 0.17
C CYS A 424 27.60 3.32 0.71
N CYS A 425 26.86 4.35 1.09
CA CYS A 425 27.42 5.62 1.56
C CYS A 425 26.36 6.53 2.21
N ASP A 426 26.85 7.57 2.89
CA ASP A 426 26.02 8.64 3.45
C ASP A 426 25.47 9.54 2.34
N PHE A 427 24.14 9.53 2.17
CA PHE A 427 23.43 10.33 1.16
C PHE A 427 23.64 11.83 1.38
N LEU A 428 23.54 12.33 2.62
CA LEU A 428 23.66 13.76 2.92
C LEU A 428 25.08 14.31 2.67
N LYS A 429 26.08 13.43 2.56
CA LYS A 429 27.45 13.79 2.18
C LYS A 429 27.67 13.84 0.67
N LYS A 430 26.69 13.41 -0.14
CA LYS A 430 26.79 13.51 -1.60
C LYS A 430 26.62 14.95 -2.02
N ASN A 431 27.21 15.28 -3.16
CA ASN A 431 26.92 16.53 -3.83
C ASN A 431 25.66 16.35 -4.68
N PRO A 432 24.56 17.09 -4.44
CA PRO A 432 23.32 16.92 -5.18
C PRO A 432 23.48 17.05 -6.69
N ALA A 433 24.28 18.01 -7.15
CA ALA A 433 24.54 18.21 -8.58
C ALA A 433 25.25 17.00 -9.22
N GLN A 434 26.08 16.26 -8.46
CA GLN A 434 26.68 15.01 -8.95
C GLN A 434 25.66 13.87 -8.99
N VAL A 435 24.77 13.79 -8.00
CA VAL A 435 23.69 12.78 -7.98
C VAL A 435 22.72 13.03 -9.14
N GLN A 436 22.40 14.29 -9.41
CA GLN A 436 21.55 14.73 -10.52
C GLN A 436 22.05 14.28 -11.89
N LEU A 437 23.37 14.07 -12.08
CA LEU A 437 23.93 13.54 -13.33
C LEU A 437 23.42 12.12 -13.67
N LYS A 438 22.86 11.39 -12.71
CA LYS A 438 22.17 10.11 -12.97
C LYS A 438 20.90 10.30 -13.80
N GLY A 439 20.34 11.51 -13.81
CA GLY A 439 19.16 11.89 -14.58
C GLY A 439 17.85 11.37 -13.99
N ALA A 440 17.77 11.23 -12.66
CA ALA A 440 16.58 10.72 -11.99
C ALA A 440 15.39 11.70 -12.15
N THR A 441 14.31 11.21 -12.76
CA THR A 441 13.05 11.93 -13.02
C THR A 441 12.00 11.65 -11.94
N VAL A 442 12.21 10.63 -11.12
CA VAL A 442 11.36 10.32 -9.96
C VAL A 442 12.22 10.04 -8.72
N GLY A 443 11.85 10.67 -7.60
CA GLY A 443 12.39 10.38 -6.27
C GLY A 443 11.37 9.68 -5.38
N LEU A 444 11.76 8.58 -4.73
CA LEU A 444 10.93 7.87 -3.75
C LEU A 444 11.75 7.68 -2.49
N MET A 445 11.26 8.11 -1.32
CA MET A 445 12.09 8.06 -0.11
C MET A 445 11.27 7.84 1.17
N ASN A 446 11.82 6.99 2.04
CA ASN A 446 11.46 6.89 3.46
C ASN A 446 12.75 7.13 4.26
N PRO A 447 13.04 8.38 4.66
CA PRO A 447 14.28 8.69 5.37
C PRO A 447 14.25 8.12 6.80
N PRO A 448 15.40 7.99 7.48
CA PRO A 448 15.42 7.55 8.86
C PRO A 448 14.71 8.56 9.77
N TYR A 449 13.83 8.08 10.65
CA TYR A 449 13.01 8.96 11.50
C TYR A 449 13.77 9.39 12.76
N SER A 450 13.50 10.62 13.21
CA SER A 450 13.94 11.17 14.50
C SER A 450 15.46 11.16 14.73
N GLN A 451 16.26 11.18 13.65
CA GLN A 451 17.73 11.28 13.75
C GLN A 451 18.20 12.72 13.98
N GLY A 452 17.40 13.70 13.57
CA GLY A 452 17.66 15.11 13.75
C GLY A 452 17.48 15.58 15.19
N SER A 453 18.31 16.55 15.59
CA SER A 453 18.19 17.20 16.89
C SER A 453 18.46 18.69 16.76
N LYS A 454 18.19 19.46 17.82
CA LYS A 454 18.57 20.88 17.86
C LYS A 454 20.08 21.09 17.71
N ALA A 455 20.89 20.10 18.11
CA ALA A 455 22.34 20.13 17.99
C ALA A 455 22.82 19.75 16.58
N ASP A 456 22.08 18.87 15.90
CA ASP A 456 22.33 18.45 14.52
C ASP A 456 21.04 18.47 13.69
N PRO A 457 20.64 19.65 13.18
CA PRO A 457 19.43 19.79 12.37
C PRO A 457 19.58 19.19 10.97
N THR A 458 20.79 18.84 10.54
CA THR A 458 21.05 18.28 9.20
C THR A 458 20.50 16.86 9.06
N GLN A 459 20.20 16.20 10.18
CA GLN A 459 19.61 14.86 10.22
C GLN A 459 18.07 14.90 10.35
N TYR A 460 17.43 16.08 10.27
CA TYR A 460 15.97 16.16 10.21
C TYR A 460 15.43 15.63 8.88
N GLU A 461 14.22 15.09 8.88
CA GLU A 461 13.59 14.50 7.70
C GLU A 461 13.50 15.54 6.56
N LEU A 462 13.15 16.79 6.86
CA LEU A 462 13.09 17.87 5.85
C LEU A 462 14.46 18.15 5.20
N SER A 463 15.58 17.89 5.90
CA SER A 463 16.92 18.01 5.30
C SER A 463 17.15 16.93 4.24
N PHE A 464 16.69 15.69 4.50
CA PHE A 464 16.72 14.63 3.50
C PHE A 464 15.81 14.97 2.32
N VAL A 465 14.63 15.53 2.58
CA VAL A 465 13.68 15.94 1.52
C VAL A 465 14.30 16.99 0.61
N GLU A 466 14.83 18.08 1.17
CA GLU A 466 15.52 19.11 0.39
C GLU A 466 16.68 18.51 -0.42
N HIS A 467 17.51 17.67 0.20
CA HIS A 467 18.67 17.05 -0.47
C HIS A 467 18.26 16.11 -1.62
N LEU A 468 17.15 15.38 -1.47
CA LEU A 468 16.55 14.59 -2.54
C LEU A 468 16.11 15.49 -3.69
N LEU A 469 15.33 16.53 -3.41
CA LEU A 469 14.81 17.42 -4.44
C LEU A 469 15.94 18.11 -5.23
N ASP A 470 16.99 18.57 -4.54
CA ASP A 470 18.20 19.11 -5.16
C ASP A 470 18.93 18.09 -6.06
N SER A 471 18.82 16.81 -5.74
CA SER A 471 19.48 15.70 -6.45
C SER A 471 18.70 15.19 -7.67
N LEU A 472 17.45 15.59 -7.86
CA LEU A 472 16.61 15.18 -8.98
C LEU A 472 16.73 16.14 -10.16
N THR A 473 16.32 15.71 -11.36
CA THR A 473 16.28 16.61 -12.53
C THR A 473 15.19 17.68 -12.41
N VAL A 474 15.26 18.71 -13.25
CA VAL A 474 14.22 19.75 -13.32
C VAL A 474 12.88 19.14 -13.73
N GLY A 475 11.81 19.50 -13.02
CA GLY A 475 10.45 18.96 -13.24
C GLY A 475 10.27 17.52 -12.75
N ALA A 476 11.26 16.96 -12.05
CA ALA A 476 11.15 15.61 -11.50
C ALA A 476 10.11 15.56 -10.37
N ARG A 477 9.42 14.42 -10.26
CA ARG A 477 8.37 14.19 -9.26
C ARG A 477 8.97 13.44 -8.09
N ALA A 478 8.71 13.86 -6.86
CA ALA A 478 9.18 13.17 -5.67
C ALA A 478 8.03 12.85 -4.73
N ALA A 479 8.02 11.66 -4.15
CA ALA A 479 7.17 11.34 -3.01
C ALA A 479 8.04 10.89 -1.84
N VAL A 480 7.76 11.44 -0.66
CA VAL A 480 8.50 11.15 0.57
C VAL A 480 7.50 10.80 1.67
N ILE A 481 7.74 9.70 2.39
CA ILE A 481 6.95 9.34 3.57
C ILE A 481 7.72 9.69 4.83
N VAL A 482 7.13 10.51 5.70
CA VAL A 482 7.77 11.02 6.92
C VAL A 482 6.75 11.09 8.07
N PRO A 483 7.16 11.27 9.33
CA PRO A 483 6.21 11.54 10.41
C PRO A 483 5.44 12.84 10.17
N GLN A 484 4.16 12.86 10.57
CA GLN A 484 3.31 14.04 10.51
C GLN A 484 3.96 15.27 11.16
N SER A 485 4.74 15.08 12.23
CA SER A 485 5.45 16.15 12.92
C SER A 485 6.40 16.94 12.02
N SER A 486 7.04 16.29 11.04
CA SER A 486 8.00 16.93 10.12
C SER A 486 7.34 17.96 9.20
N MET A 487 6.00 17.92 9.03
CA MET A 487 5.24 18.85 8.20
C MET A 487 4.69 20.08 8.96
N THR A 488 4.86 20.11 10.29
CA THR A 488 4.30 21.18 11.15
C THR A 488 5.13 22.45 11.19
N GLY A 489 6.46 22.37 11.01
CA GLY A 489 7.32 23.56 11.11
C GLY A 489 7.45 24.14 12.53
N LYS A 490 7.34 23.31 13.57
CA LYS A 490 7.40 23.74 14.98
C LYS A 490 8.76 24.27 15.41
N SER A 491 9.84 23.79 14.81
CA SER A 491 11.20 24.25 15.09
C SER A 491 11.69 25.29 14.08
N LYS A 492 12.61 26.16 14.53
CA LYS A 492 13.26 27.13 13.63
C LYS A 492 14.00 26.47 12.47
N ALA A 493 14.56 25.28 12.69
CA ALA A 493 15.27 24.54 11.64
C ALA A 493 14.29 24.05 10.57
N GLU A 494 13.17 23.45 10.96
CA GLU A 494 12.13 23.03 10.02
C GLU A 494 11.56 24.22 9.24
N GLN A 495 11.32 25.37 9.88
CA GLN A 495 10.88 26.59 9.18
C GLN A 495 11.87 27.02 8.09
N VAL A 496 13.18 26.96 8.38
CA VAL A 496 14.22 27.28 7.40
C VAL A 496 14.19 26.30 6.23
N PHE A 497 14.05 25.00 6.49
CA PHE A 497 13.93 24.00 5.42
C PHE A 497 12.68 24.22 4.59
N LYS A 498 11.51 24.47 5.18
CA LYS A 498 10.26 24.73 4.44
C LYS A 498 10.37 25.95 3.53
N VAL A 499 10.95 27.04 4.01
CA VAL A 499 11.21 28.25 3.22
C VAL A 499 12.17 27.95 2.06
N SER A 500 13.23 27.18 2.32
CA SER A 500 14.22 26.84 1.29
C SER A 500 13.65 25.89 0.23
N ILE A 501 12.90 24.87 0.66
CA ILE A 501 12.20 23.94 -0.23
C ILE A 501 11.25 24.71 -1.15
N MET A 502 10.36 25.55 -0.62
CA MET A 502 9.41 26.31 -1.46
C MET A 502 10.09 27.33 -2.38
N LYS A 503 11.28 27.81 -2.03
CA LYS A 503 12.03 28.73 -2.89
C LYS A 503 12.56 28.06 -4.17
N HIS A 504 12.82 26.75 -4.14
CA HIS A 504 13.46 26.03 -5.25
C HIS A 504 12.60 24.90 -5.82
N HIS A 505 11.58 24.45 -5.09
CA HIS A 505 10.72 23.30 -5.41
C HIS A 505 9.26 23.62 -5.07
N THR A 506 8.35 22.83 -5.63
CA THR A 506 6.91 23.00 -5.45
C THR A 506 6.37 21.84 -4.63
N LEU A 507 5.60 22.13 -3.58
CA LEU A 507 4.80 21.14 -2.87
C LEU A 507 3.47 20.96 -3.59
N GLU A 508 3.22 19.75 -4.11
CA GLU A 508 1.98 19.39 -4.82
C GLU A 508 0.86 18.99 -3.84
N GLY A 509 1.23 18.42 -2.69
CA GLY A 509 0.27 18.00 -1.69
C GLY A 509 0.84 17.11 -0.59
N VAL A 510 0.04 16.90 0.44
CA VAL A 510 0.35 16.02 1.58
C VAL A 510 -0.83 15.12 1.89
N ILE A 511 -0.58 13.82 1.96
CA ILE A 511 -1.56 12.77 2.24
C ILE A 511 -1.29 12.20 3.62
N THR A 512 -2.26 12.31 4.53
CA THR A 512 -2.20 11.72 5.87
C THR A 512 -2.52 10.24 5.77
N CYS A 513 -1.62 9.35 6.20
CA CYS A 513 -1.79 7.90 6.05
C CYS A 513 -2.43 7.27 7.28
N ASN A 514 -2.85 6.01 7.15
CA ASN A 514 -3.31 5.17 8.26
C ASN A 514 -2.27 5.14 9.39
N THR A 515 -2.72 5.34 10.63
CA THR A 515 -1.85 5.35 11.82
C THR A 515 -1.15 4.02 12.06
N ASP A 516 -1.71 2.92 11.55
CA ASP A 516 -1.14 1.58 11.62
C ASP A 516 -0.28 1.21 10.40
N THR A 517 -0.03 2.15 9.47
CA THR A 517 0.85 1.94 8.30
C THR A 517 2.17 1.31 8.71
N PHE A 518 2.79 1.84 9.78
CA PHE A 518 3.98 1.28 10.40
C PHE A 518 3.62 0.59 11.72
N TYR A 519 2.76 -0.43 11.63
CA TYR A 519 2.23 -1.16 12.78
C TYR A 519 3.33 -1.58 13.75
N GLY A 520 3.15 -1.24 15.03
CA GLY A 520 4.11 -1.53 16.09
C GLY A 520 5.27 -0.55 16.22
N VAL A 521 5.37 0.50 15.38
CA VAL A 521 6.41 1.56 15.51
C VAL A 521 5.89 2.78 16.29
N GLY A 522 4.59 3.08 16.23
CA GLY A 522 3.97 4.18 16.97
C GLY A 522 4.21 5.57 16.35
N THR A 523 4.26 5.66 15.03
CA THR A 523 4.39 6.92 14.27
C THR A 523 3.19 7.10 13.35
N ASN A 524 2.72 8.34 13.19
CA ASN A 524 1.66 8.71 12.24
C ASN A 524 2.33 9.26 10.98
N PRO A 525 2.34 8.52 9.86
CA PRO A 525 3.06 8.96 8.68
C PRO A 525 2.20 9.80 7.75
N VAL A 526 2.86 10.63 6.96
CA VAL A 526 2.30 11.39 5.86
C VAL A 526 3.16 11.19 4.62
N ILE A 527 2.53 11.14 3.44
CA ILE A 527 3.23 11.19 2.15
C ILE A 527 3.16 12.61 1.63
N ALA A 528 4.30 13.26 1.43
CA ALA A 528 4.39 14.55 0.77
C ALA A 528 4.90 14.37 -0.66
N VAL A 529 4.24 15.02 -1.62
CA VAL A 529 4.59 14.96 -3.04
C VAL A 529 5.06 16.33 -3.52
N PHE A 530 6.14 16.35 -4.30
CA PHE A 530 6.82 17.55 -4.75
C PHE A 530 7.19 17.49 -6.23
N THR A 531 7.33 18.66 -6.84
CA THR A 531 8.00 18.87 -8.13
C THR A 531 9.33 19.60 -7.91
N ALA A 532 10.43 19.02 -8.39
CA ALA A 532 11.78 19.50 -8.12
C ALA A 532 12.25 20.58 -9.11
N HIS A 533 12.99 21.58 -8.60
CA HIS A 533 13.57 22.71 -9.35
C HIS A 533 12.54 23.64 -10.01
N GLU A 534 11.31 23.60 -9.52
CA GLU A 534 10.25 24.54 -9.87
C GLU A 534 9.86 25.30 -8.60
N PRO A 535 10.26 26.59 -8.45
CA PRO A 535 9.89 27.39 -7.28
C PRO A 535 8.38 27.43 -7.06
N HIS A 536 7.96 27.31 -5.81
CA HIS A 536 6.55 27.31 -5.45
C HIS A 536 5.89 28.66 -5.77
N ASP A 537 4.91 28.63 -6.67
CA ASP A 537 4.05 29.79 -6.96
C ASP A 537 3.10 30.03 -5.77
N PRO A 538 3.01 31.24 -5.21
CA PRO A 538 2.04 31.56 -4.16
C PRO A 538 0.58 31.24 -4.51
N GLU A 539 0.23 31.19 -5.80
CA GLU A 539 -1.10 30.84 -6.30
C GLU A 539 -1.23 29.34 -6.65
N HIS A 540 -0.16 28.54 -6.47
CA HIS A 540 -0.22 27.09 -6.64
C HIS A 540 -1.18 26.48 -5.61
N VAL A 541 -2.09 25.65 -6.09
CA VAL A 541 -3.09 24.97 -5.25
C VAL A 541 -2.58 23.57 -4.95
N ALA A 542 -2.21 23.34 -3.69
CA ALA A 542 -1.79 22.03 -3.20
C ALA A 542 -2.98 21.22 -2.66
N LYS A 543 -2.88 19.90 -2.71
CA LYS A 543 -3.90 18.97 -2.18
C LYS A 543 -3.50 18.44 -0.80
N PHE A 544 -4.33 18.69 0.20
CA PHE A 544 -4.16 18.10 1.54
C PHE A 544 -5.23 17.03 1.74
N ILE A 545 -4.82 15.78 1.91
CA ILE A 545 -5.73 14.63 1.93
C ILE A 545 -5.67 13.89 3.27
N ASP A 546 -6.82 13.48 3.79
CA ASP A 546 -6.94 12.56 4.91
C ASP A 546 -7.24 11.14 4.38
N PHE A 547 -6.21 10.32 4.32
CA PHE A 547 -6.25 8.93 3.88
C PHE A 547 -5.95 7.97 5.04
N ARG A 548 -6.37 8.34 6.26
CA ARG A 548 -6.23 7.48 7.45
C ARG A 548 -7.05 6.20 7.33
N ASP A 549 -8.21 6.27 6.68
CA ASP A 549 -9.01 5.12 6.33
C ASP A 549 -8.64 4.63 4.93
N ASP A 550 -7.49 3.96 4.82
CA ASP A 550 -6.93 3.41 3.58
C ASP A 550 -7.48 2.02 3.23
N GLY A 551 -8.36 1.48 4.07
CA GLY A 551 -8.94 0.15 3.93
C GLY A 551 -8.04 -1.00 4.41
N TYR A 552 -6.88 -0.72 5.01
CA TYR A 552 -6.08 -1.72 5.72
C TYR A 552 -6.52 -1.83 7.19
N GLU A 553 -6.45 -3.04 7.74
CA GLU A 553 -6.85 -3.33 9.12
C GLU A 553 -5.77 -4.11 9.86
N VAL A 554 -5.70 -3.95 11.18
CA VAL A 554 -4.80 -4.73 12.03
C VAL A 554 -5.49 -6.01 12.48
N ARG A 555 -4.93 -7.16 12.11
CA ARG A 555 -5.35 -8.47 12.61
C ARG A 555 -4.39 -8.98 13.69
N ALA A 556 -4.95 -9.49 14.78
CA ALA A 556 -4.17 -10.05 15.88
C ALA A 556 -3.22 -11.16 15.37
N HIS A 557 -1.97 -11.13 15.82
CA HIS A 557 -0.89 -12.05 15.44
C HIS A 557 -0.40 -11.99 13.98
N VAL A 558 -1.08 -11.25 13.09
CA VAL A 558 -0.68 -11.08 11.68
C VAL A 558 -0.06 -9.70 11.45
N GLY A 559 -0.68 -8.64 11.99
CA GLY A 559 -0.29 -7.25 11.76
C GLY A 559 -1.23 -6.55 10.77
N LEU A 560 -0.73 -5.53 10.08
CA LEU A 560 -1.49 -4.79 9.08
C LEU A 560 -1.74 -5.67 7.85
N VAL A 561 -3.01 -5.87 7.51
CA VAL A 561 -3.45 -6.65 6.36
C VAL A 561 -4.31 -5.80 5.43
N GLU A 562 -4.26 -6.14 4.14
CA GLU A 562 -5.13 -5.52 3.14
C GLU A 562 -6.57 -5.91 3.47
N GLY A 563 -7.33 -4.93 3.93
CA GLY A 563 -8.75 -5.10 4.13
C GLY A 563 -9.51 -4.98 2.82
N ASP A 564 -10.78 -5.21 2.98
CA ASP A 564 -11.78 -5.34 1.95
C ASP A 564 -11.83 -4.12 1.00
N SER A 565 -11.82 -2.91 1.54
CA SER A 565 -11.99 -1.66 0.80
C SER A 565 -10.68 -1.04 0.29
N ALA A 566 -9.53 -1.68 0.52
CA ALA A 566 -8.21 -1.09 0.28
C ALA A 566 -7.98 -0.68 -1.19
N LYS A 567 -8.27 -1.57 -2.14
CA LYS A 567 -8.11 -1.29 -3.58
C LYS A 567 -8.97 -0.13 -4.05
N ASP A 568 -10.17 -0.08 -3.53
CA ASP A 568 -11.18 0.89 -3.88
C ASP A 568 -10.85 2.28 -3.32
N LYS A 569 -10.49 2.35 -2.04
CA LYS A 569 -10.00 3.57 -1.38
C LYS A 569 -8.73 4.10 -2.02
N LYS A 570 -7.78 3.21 -2.37
CA LYS A 570 -6.58 3.59 -3.12
C LYS A 570 -6.94 4.20 -4.47
N GLN A 571 -7.87 3.60 -5.21
CA GLN A 571 -8.30 4.12 -6.50
C GLN A 571 -8.97 5.50 -6.35
N HIS A 572 -9.87 5.66 -5.37
CA HIS A 572 -10.47 6.96 -5.06
C HIS A 572 -9.42 8.03 -4.74
N LEU A 573 -8.42 7.70 -3.90
CA LEU A 573 -7.29 8.60 -3.63
C LEU A 573 -6.59 9.04 -4.92
N LEU A 574 -6.27 8.11 -5.82
CA LEU A 574 -5.59 8.44 -7.08
C LEU A 574 -6.46 9.27 -8.02
N ASP A 575 -7.76 9.00 -8.09
CA ASP A 575 -8.67 9.77 -8.93
C ASP A 575 -8.83 11.20 -8.42
N VAL A 576 -8.92 11.38 -7.09
CA VAL A 576 -8.87 12.71 -6.46
C VAL A 576 -7.53 13.39 -6.68
N TRP A 577 -6.42 12.66 -6.49
CA TRP A 577 -5.06 13.17 -6.66
C TRP A 577 -4.82 13.70 -8.08
N PHE A 578 -5.23 12.94 -9.10
CA PHE A 578 -5.09 13.32 -10.52
C PHE A 578 -6.23 14.21 -11.05
N GLY A 579 -7.18 14.63 -10.19
CA GLY A 579 -8.27 15.54 -10.57
C GLY A 579 -9.27 14.92 -11.54
N ARG A 580 -9.46 13.60 -11.48
CA ARG A 580 -10.48 12.86 -12.24
C ARG A 580 -11.84 12.86 -11.56
N THR A 581 -11.84 13.05 -10.24
CA THR A 581 -13.02 13.12 -9.37
C THR A 581 -12.79 14.20 -8.31
N GLU A 582 -13.84 14.94 -7.97
CA GLU A 582 -13.84 15.83 -6.80
C GLU A 582 -14.13 15.04 -5.52
N ALA A 583 -13.63 15.49 -4.37
CA ALA A 583 -13.92 14.87 -3.07
C ALA A 583 -14.48 15.88 -2.07
N ALA A 584 -15.21 15.36 -1.08
CA ALA A 584 -15.63 16.14 0.08
C ALA A 584 -14.42 16.69 0.84
N SER A 585 -14.56 17.88 1.45
CA SER A 585 -13.49 18.55 2.21
C SER A 585 -12.94 17.70 3.36
N LYS A 586 -13.78 16.83 3.94
CA LYS A 586 -13.36 15.83 4.95
C LYS A 586 -12.25 14.91 4.44
N PHE A 587 -12.20 14.66 3.14
CA PHE A 587 -11.20 13.80 2.49
C PHE A 587 -10.09 14.63 1.86
N CYS A 588 -10.42 15.65 1.05
CA CYS A 588 -9.42 16.47 0.35
C CYS A 588 -9.74 17.96 0.45
N VAL A 589 -8.76 18.75 0.88
CA VAL A 589 -8.80 20.21 0.85
C VAL A 589 -7.78 20.71 -0.17
N GLU A 590 -8.25 21.45 -1.16
CA GLU A 590 -7.40 22.15 -2.13
C GLU A 590 -7.18 23.58 -1.65
N SER A 591 -5.93 23.96 -1.38
CA SER A 591 -5.60 25.29 -0.85
C SER A 591 -4.21 25.75 -1.28
N THR A 592 -4.02 27.06 -1.38
CA THR A 592 -2.67 27.66 -1.42
C THR A 592 -1.97 27.42 -0.09
N VAL A 593 -0.65 27.24 -0.12
CA VAL A 593 0.17 26.88 1.04
C VAL A 593 1.36 27.82 1.18
N LYS A 594 1.66 28.21 2.42
CA LYS A 594 2.83 29.02 2.76
C LYS A 594 3.88 28.22 3.53
N PRO A 595 5.15 28.68 3.57
CA PRO A 595 6.18 28.02 4.37
C PRO A 595 5.84 27.95 5.87
N GLU A 596 5.11 28.94 6.39
CA GLU A 596 4.76 29.06 7.81
C GLU A 596 3.55 28.21 8.22
N ASP A 597 2.76 27.73 7.27
CA ASP A 597 1.58 26.89 7.53
C ASP A 597 1.99 25.50 8.02
N GLU A 598 1.09 24.76 8.67
CA GLU A 598 1.30 23.31 8.84
C GLU A 598 0.86 22.61 7.55
N TRP A 599 1.75 21.86 6.89
CA TRP A 599 1.44 21.20 5.61
C TRP A 599 0.64 19.91 5.83
N LEU A 600 -0.55 20.04 6.41
CA LEU A 600 -1.37 18.94 6.89
C LEU A 600 -2.85 19.20 6.62
N HIS A 601 -3.61 18.16 6.27
CA HIS A 601 -5.07 18.26 6.08
C HIS A 601 -5.77 18.90 7.28
N SER A 602 -5.41 18.51 8.50
CA SER A 602 -5.99 19.04 9.74
C SER A 602 -5.80 20.54 9.96
N PHE A 603 -4.85 21.18 9.26
CA PHE A 603 -4.63 22.62 9.33
C PHE A 603 -5.58 23.41 8.41
N TYR A 604 -5.90 22.84 7.24
CA TYR A 604 -6.76 23.46 6.24
C TYR A 604 -8.23 23.04 6.36
N TYR A 605 -8.50 21.87 6.94
CA TYR A 605 -9.83 21.35 7.14
C TYR A 605 -10.50 21.95 8.38
N PHE A 606 -11.68 22.54 8.18
CA PHE A 606 -12.58 22.97 9.24
C PHE A 606 -13.85 22.12 9.15
N ASN A 607 -14.12 21.35 10.20
CA ASN A 607 -15.38 20.62 10.29
C ASN A 607 -16.49 21.58 10.75
N ASP A 608 -17.28 22.05 9.80
CA ASP A 608 -18.42 22.93 10.07
C ASP A 608 -19.69 22.15 10.47
N GLU A 609 -19.65 20.81 10.51
CA GLU A 609 -20.76 19.99 10.99
C GLU A 609 -20.89 20.12 12.51
N ILE A 610 -22.07 20.58 12.95
CA ILE A 610 -22.43 20.65 14.38
C ILE A 610 -22.49 19.20 14.91
N PRO A 611 -21.72 18.83 15.95
CA PRO A 611 -21.76 17.50 16.53
C PRO A 611 -23.20 17.09 16.85
N THR A 612 -23.57 15.87 16.49
CA THR A 612 -24.92 15.37 16.81
C THR A 612 -25.00 15.03 18.30
N ASP A 613 -26.23 14.96 18.85
CA ASP A 613 -26.43 14.50 20.23
C ASP A 613 -25.83 13.10 20.45
N ALA A 614 -25.83 12.24 19.41
CA ALA A 614 -25.22 10.91 19.46
C ALA A 614 -23.68 10.97 19.55
N ASP A 615 -23.03 11.93 18.88
CA ASP A 615 -21.58 12.12 18.98
C ASP A 615 -21.18 12.59 20.38
N PHE A 616 -21.99 13.46 20.98
CA PHE A 616 -21.80 13.89 22.36
C PHE A 616 -21.97 12.74 23.35
N GLU A 617 -23.04 11.93 23.21
CA GLU A 617 -23.27 10.75 24.04
C GLU A 617 -22.11 9.73 23.93
N LYS A 618 -21.61 9.49 22.70
CA LYS A 618 -20.46 8.62 22.46
C LYS A 618 -19.20 9.14 23.14
N ALA A 619 -18.89 10.42 22.99
CA ALA A 619 -17.71 11.03 23.60
C ALA A 619 -17.75 10.94 25.14
N ILE A 620 -18.92 11.14 25.75
CA ILE A 620 -19.13 10.94 27.20
C ILE A 620 -18.95 9.47 27.57
N GLY A 621 -19.50 8.54 26.78
CA GLY A 621 -19.33 7.10 26.98
C GLY A 621 -17.88 6.65 26.94
N ASP A 622 -17.12 7.13 25.95
CA ASP A 622 -15.69 6.85 25.79
C ASP A 622 -14.88 7.43 26.96
N TYR A 623 -15.19 8.66 27.39
CA TYR A 623 -14.55 9.29 28.56
C TYR A 623 -14.81 8.49 29.85
N LEU A 624 -16.06 8.11 30.12
CA LEU A 624 -16.41 7.33 31.31
C LEU A 624 -15.77 5.93 31.28
N THR A 625 -15.67 5.31 30.10
CA THR A 625 -14.99 4.02 29.93
C THR A 625 -13.50 4.15 30.21
N PHE A 626 -12.86 5.21 29.72
CA PHE A 626 -11.47 5.52 30.00
C PHE A 626 -11.23 5.80 31.49
N GLU A 627 -12.06 6.65 32.11
CA GLU A 627 -12.00 6.97 33.54
C GLU A 627 -12.15 5.69 34.39
N PHE A 628 -13.16 4.87 34.10
CA PHE A 628 -13.36 3.58 34.76
C PHE A 628 -12.17 2.64 34.58
N SER A 629 -11.61 2.54 33.37
CA SER A 629 -10.41 1.73 33.10
C SER A 629 -9.20 2.22 33.91
N MET A 630 -9.01 3.53 34.05
CA MET A 630 -7.91 4.09 34.83
C MET A 630 -8.11 3.87 36.34
N VAL A 631 -9.34 4.00 36.85
CA VAL A 631 -9.69 3.66 38.23
C VAL A 631 -9.42 2.18 38.53
N MET A 632 -9.84 1.26 37.64
CA MET A 632 -9.55 -0.18 37.77
C MET A 632 -8.06 -0.51 37.74
N GLN A 633 -7.23 0.36 37.16
CA GLN A 633 -5.77 0.25 37.15
C GLN A 633 -5.10 1.00 38.32
N ASN A 634 -5.87 1.42 39.34
CA ASN A 634 -5.41 2.24 40.49
C ASN A 634 -4.75 3.58 40.07
N ARG A 635 -5.19 4.17 38.97
CA ARG A 635 -4.74 5.48 38.46
C ARG A 635 -5.78 6.59 38.64
N GLU A 636 -6.64 6.45 39.65
CA GLU A 636 -7.71 7.42 39.95
C GLU A 636 -7.19 8.84 40.26
N TYR A 637 -5.97 8.95 40.80
CA TYR A 637 -5.28 10.23 41.06
C TYR A 637 -5.11 11.11 39.81
N LEU A 638 -5.24 10.56 38.60
CA LEU A 638 -5.18 11.33 37.35
C LEU A 638 -6.42 12.23 37.15
N PHE A 639 -7.52 11.97 37.86
CA PHE A 639 -8.77 12.71 37.76
C PHE A 639 -9.07 13.56 39.00
N GLU A 640 -8.22 13.48 40.03
CA GLU A 640 -8.30 14.32 41.22
C GLU A 640 -7.53 15.63 40.98
N GLU A 641 -8.20 16.67 40.50
CA GLU A 641 -7.60 18.01 40.47
C GLU A 641 -7.50 18.59 41.90
N GLY A 642 -6.28 18.56 42.44
CA GLY A 642 -5.70 19.61 43.29
C GLY A 642 -6.45 20.05 44.55
N SER A 643 -6.24 19.34 45.66
CA SER A 643 -6.49 19.90 47.00
C SER A 643 -5.36 19.69 48.01
N ASP A 644 -4.10 19.44 47.61
CA ASP A 644 -2.99 19.35 48.58
C ASP A 644 -1.63 19.77 47.99
N ASN A 645 -1.42 21.08 47.85
CA ASN A 645 -0.06 21.65 47.88
C ASN A 645 -0.04 22.98 48.65
N ALA A 646 -0.67 22.95 49.83
CA ALA A 646 -0.43 23.92 50.89
C ALA A 646 0.07 23.18 52.14
N LYS A 647 1.39 23.27 52.37
CA LYS A 647 2.18 22.81 53.52
C LYS A 647 2.84 21.43 53.39
N ALA A 648 4.10 21.41 52.98
CA ALA A 648 5.25 21.11 53.84
C ALA A 648 6.56 21.40 53.09
#